data_AF-A0A2S1LEZ5-F1
#
_entry.id   AF-A0A2S1LEZ5-F1
#
_cell.length_a   1.000
_cell.length_b   1.000
_cell.length_c   1.000
_cell.angle_alpha   90.00
_cell.angle_beta   90.00
_cell.angle_gamma   90.00
#
_symmetry.space_group_name_H-M   'P 1'
#
loop_
_entity.id
_entity.type
_entity.pdbx_description
1 polymer ?
#
loop_
_entity_poly.entity_id
_entity_poly.type
_entity_poly.pdbx_seq_one_letter_code
_entity_poly.pdbx_strand_id
1 'polypeptide(L)'
;MDKLTEIFNSSLQTGYVDKNILSSIAYQPELLVNQKNPPKKVLSSILQELESCSQFYISVAFVTTSGVATIINKLRELENNDIKGEILVSQYLNFTEPEALKRLSQFKNINLRIATIGNAHAKGYIFKNEEHYNLIVGSSNLTANALSVNKEWNIKVSALNDSGLVEKVVNEFKSDFEKATPVTKEYILRYEEIYKKQFLLNLKINKESLTDLETIITPNAMQIEALQNLNNLRKQKKNKALIISATGTGKTYLSAFDAKAFSPKKLLFVVHRLTIAKDSLITFQRVFGKDKKMGLYSGDKRDLDCDFIFSTIQTISKPKHLSNFSKDHFDYIIIDESHRSGADSYLRLIDYFEPQFLLGMTATPERTDGTDIFRLFDHNIAYEIRLNRAMEEEMLSPFHYYGVTDLQIDNIEIDNKTTFNLLISKERVKNIIEQANFYGSDNGITRGLIFCSRKNEAIELSILLNQNGFKTVALTGDSSEEERAKSIERLESDNVNEKLDYIFTVDIFNEGIDIPKVNQIIMLRPTVSAIIFIQQLGRGLRKVDGKSYVTVIDFIGNYENNYLIPIALYGDTSYNKDSLRKLITEGSRMIPGSSTINFDEITKEKIFQSIDSANMQLFSDLKKDYALLQFKLGRIPMMMDFIEHGSRDPYLYVEYSNSYYNFILKVEKDFNTELSKKQIKILELFSKEINNSKRVEESLIIKLLLDNGKLSIKTFKKTILKKYQYTVSDETIESAVFNLNFEFIREKKEGKLISAREIHNLDIINIENKNFLFSDSFLKALDDNVFQNFLIDSTNCAIYEFDKMYSQENWQNGFILYRKYSRKDVFRILNVSENPVAQNVGGYLVSPDNSHCPIFVNYHKEDHISESTKYEDEFISNREFNWMSKSNRKITSNDVQSILGKNGIIRLPLFIKKNNDEGMEFYYMGEVTPELTQIEQTKMKNDSGKFVSVVKIRFILSDPVSNSMYNYLEQKATVKVNSAKKVKDISPKQKVIDFEPKLKNPIPLYDFYAAAGTFSEIQSDKDFILIEGPNNTNSSSDYFACKIIGESMNRVIPNGSICLFKPYIGGSRNGKIILVENIDIQDQDFNSAFTIKTYSSEKTISEEGWEHTEIILRPNSYDGSYKNIIINEENGAEMRVIGEFVSVLS
;
A
#
# COMPACT_ATOMS: atom_id res chain seq x y z
N MET A 1 -19.58 11.80 43.88
CA MET A 1 -19.36 10.48 43.27
C MET A 1 -18.17 10.62 42.36
N ASP A 2 -17.34 9.59 42.27
CA ASP A 2 -16.20 9.59 41.34
C ASP A 2 -16.70 9.74 39.92
N LYS A 3 -16.07 10.60 39.10
CA LYS A 3 -16.48 10.87 37.71
C LYS A 3 -16.54 9.57 36.89
N LEU A 4 -15.66 8.60 37.21
CA LEU A 4 -15.66 7.28 36.60
C LEU A 4 -16.91 6.45 36.97
N THR A 5 -17.35 6.49 38.22
CA THR A 5 -18.54 5.74 38.68
C THR A 5 -19.80 6.20 37.95
N GLU A 6 -19.92 7.50 37.69
CA GLU A 6 -21.05 8.07 36.94
C GLU A 6 -21.04 7.64 35.47
N ILE A 7 -19.85 7.61 34.85
CA ILE A 7 -19.65 7.08 33.49
C ILE A 7 -20.00 5.58 33.43
N PHE A 8 -19.57 4.78 34.41
CA PHE A 8 -19.93 3.36 34.47
C PHE A 8 -21.42 3.15 34.68
N ASN A 9 -22.07 3.91 35.56
CA ASN A 9 -23.51 3.79 35.82
C ASN A 9 -24.34 4.10 34.56
N SER A 10 -24.00 5.17 33.83
CA SER A 10 -24.67 5.48 32.56
C SER A 10 -24.44 4.38 31.51
N SER A 11 -23.22 3.81 31.45
CA SER A 11 -22.87 2.73 30.52
C SER A 11 -23.62 1.43 30.82
N LEU A 12 -23.78 1.10 32.12
CA LEU A 12 -24.59 -0.03 32.57
C LEU A 12 -26.07 0.17 32.22
N GLN A 13 -26.63 1.35 32.46
CA GLN A 13 -28.02 1.62 32.09
C GLN A 13 -28.23 1.49 30.58
N THR A 14 -27.26 1.97 29.78
CA THR A 14 -27.35 1.89 28.32
C THR A 14 -27.32 0.45 27.82
N GLY A 15 -26.38 -0.35 28.30
CA GLY A 15 -26.16 -1.70 27.81
C GLY A 15 -27.14 -2.75 28.34
N TYR A 16 -27.64 -2.59 29.57
CA TYR A 16 -28.48 -3.59 30.23
C TYR A 16 -29.95 -3.19 30.39
N VAL A 17 -30.30 -1.90 30.29
CA VAL A 17 -31.65 -1.40 30.60
C VAL A 17 -32.30 -0.70 29.41
N ASP A 18 -31.69 0.38 28.88
CA ASP A 18 -32.25 1.18 27.79
C ASP A 18 -31.15 1.73 26.87
N LYS A 19 -31.11 1.23 25.63
CA LYS A 19 -30.15 1.63 24.59
C LYS A 19 -30.19 3.12 24.21
N ASN A 20 -31.24 3.86 24.56
CA ASN A 20 -31.37 5.28 24.22
C ASN A 20 -30.67 6.21 25.23
N ILE A 21 -30.18 5.67 26.34
CA ILE A 21 -29.40 6.42 27.32
C ILE A 21 -28.00 6.68 26.75
N LEU A 22 -27.54 7.93 26.83
CA LEU A 22 -26.21 8.30 26.35
C LEU A 22 -25.15 7.91 27.39
N SER A 23 -24.12 7.18 26.94
CA SER A 23 -23.01 6.77 27.80
C SER A 23 -21.73 6.50 26.99
N SER A 24 -20.65 6.15 27.68
CA SER A 24 -19.37 5.85 27.04
C SER A 24 -19.36 4.45 26.43
N ILE A 25 -19.18 4.36 25.11
CA ILE A 25 -19.06 3.09 24.38
C ILE A 25 -17.95 2.20 24.95
N ALA A 26 -16.86 2.81 25.46
CA ALA A 26 -15.72 2.08 25.99
C ALA A 26 -16.07 1.12 27.16
N TYR A 27 -17.12 1.45 27.93
CA TYR A 27 -17.54 0.70 29.12
C TYR A 27 -18.90 0.01 28.97
N GLN A 28 -19.54 0.13 27.80
CA GLN A 28 -20.77 -0.59 27.51
C GLN A 28 -20.47 -2.09 27.32
N PRO A 29 -21.39 -2.99 27.74
CA PRO A 29 -21.29 -4.39 27.37
C PRO A 29 -21.43 -4.55 25.85
N GLU A 30 -20.59 -5.39 25.25
CA GLU A 30 -20.55 -5.58 23.80
C GLU A 30 -20.60 -7.07 23.44
N LEU A 31 -21.42 -7.42 22.44
CA LEU A 31 -21.41 -8.73 21.82
C LEU A 31 -20.30 -8.79 20.76
N LEU A 32 -19.26 -9.56 21.03
CA LEU A 32 -18.14 -9.76 20.12
C LEU A 32 -18.35 -11.02 19.27
N VAL A 33 -18.35 -10.83 17.96
CA VAL A 33 -18.60 -11.86 16.96
C VAL A 33 -17.65 -11.69 15.77
N ASN A 34 -17.37 -12.79 15.08
CA ASN A 34 -16.71 -12.74 13.78
C ASN A 34 -17.77 -12.54 12.67
N GLN A 35 -17.62 -11.50 11.86
CA GLN A 35 -18.51 -11.15 10.76
C GLN A 35 -17.70 -10.73 9.52
N LYS A 36 -18.16 -11.16 8.33
CA LYS A 36 -17.53 -10.78 7.06
C LYS A 36 -17.95 -9.38 6.58
N ASN A 37 -19.19 -8.98 6.80
CA ASN A 37 -19.72 -7.70 6.33
C ASN A 37 -20.71 -7.07 7.34
N PRO A 38 -20.41 -5.91 7.95
CA PRO A 38 -19.09 -5.27 7.95
C PRO A 38 -18.03 -6.17 8.64
N PRO A 39 -16.74 -6.06 8.27
CA PRO A 39 -15.69 -6.91 8.85
C PRO A 39 -15.53 -6.64 10.35
N LYS A 40 -15.78 -7.67 11.16
CA LYS A 40 -15.57 -7.66 12.62
C LYS A 40 -14.89 -8.95 13.04
N LYS A 41 -13.92 -8.85 13.94
CA LYS A 41 -13.16 -9.98 14.49
C LYS A 41 -13.07 -9.84 16.01
N VAL A 42 -13.22 -10.95 16.71
CA VAL A 42 -12.95 -11.02 18.16
C VAL A 42 -11.48 -10.66 18.44
N LEU A 43 -10.57 -11.04 17.53
CA LEU A 43 -9.15 -10.69 17.58
C LEU A 43 -8.92 -9.19 17.75
N SER A 44 -9.64 -8.36 17.00
CA SER A 44 -9.46 -6.90 17.04
C SER A 44 -9.73 -6.33 18.43
N SER A 45 -10.79 -6.82 19.09
CA SER A 45 -11.12 -6.41 20.46
C SER A 45 -10.05 -6.90 21.44
N ILE A 46 -9.59 -8.15 21.35
CA ILE A 46 -8.53 -8.67 22.23
C ILE A 46 -7.23 -7.86 22.08
N LEU A 47 -6.81 -7.55 20.85
CA LEU A 47 -5.60 -6.75 20.61
C LEU A 47 -5.72 -5.35 21.20
N GLN A 48 -6.90 -4.73 21.10
CA GLN A 48 -7.18 -3.43 21.68
C GLN A 48 -7.13 -3.46 23.21
N GLU A 49 -7.73 -4.48 23.84
CA GLU A 49 -7.70 -4.61 25.31
C GLU A 49 -6.29 -4.91 25.83
N LEU A 50 -5.51 -5.70 25.10
CA LEU A 50 -4.09 -5.91 25.41
C LEU A 50 -3.30 -4.61 25.35
N GLU A 51 -3.59 -3.71 24.40
CA GLU A 51 -2.88 -2.44 24.22
C GLU A 51 -3.03 -1.49 25.42
N SER A 52 -4.20 -1.45 26.07
CA SER A 52 -4.46 -0.52 27.17
C SER A 52 -4.26 -1.10 28.58
N CYS A 53 -4.06 -2.42 28.72
CA CYS A 53 -4.02 -3.08 30.02
C CYS A 53 -2.72 -2.84 30.80
N SER A 54 -2.82 -2.81 32.13
CA SER A 54 -1.69 -2.82 33.05
C SER A 54 -1.30 -4.23 33.52
N GLN A 55 -2.22 -5.19 33.37
CA GLN A 55 -2.00 -6.62 33.61
C GLN A 55 -3.06 -7.43 32.86
N PHE A 56 -2.74 -8.64 32.41
CA PHE A 56 -3.72 -9.51 31.73
C PHE A 56 -3.71 -10.95 32.25
N TYR A 57 -4.87 -11.60 32.14
CA TYR A 57 -5.07 -13.00 32.48
C TYR A 57 -5.84 -13.69 31.37
N ILE A 58 -5.36 -14.85 30.92
CA ILE A 58 -6.01 -15.63 29.86
C ILE A 58 -6.25 -17.02 30.40
N SER A 59 -7.52 -17.46 30.40
CA SER A 59 -7.91 -18.83 30.75
C SER A 59 -8.66 -19.44 29.58
N VAL A 60 -7.98 -20.31 28.81
CA VAL A 60 -8.53 -20.92 27.60
C VAL A 60 -8.35 -22.43 27.62
N ALA A 61 -9.33 -23.15 27.11
CA ALA A 61 -9.25 -24.61 27.03
C ALA A 61 -8.11 -25.06 26.11
N PHE A 62 -7.99 -24.42 24.95
CA PHE A 62 -7.02 -24.81 23.93
C PHE A 62 -6.24 -23.60 23.42
N VAL A 63 -4.96 -23.83 23.16
CA VAL A 63 -4.12 -22.88 22.44
C VAL A 63 -3.46 -23.58 21.25
N THR A 64 -3.46 -22.89 20.12
CA THR A 64 -2.78 -23.32 18.89
C THR A 64 -1.69 -22.32 18.52
N THR A 65 -0.72 -22.78 17.74
CA THR A 65 0.43 -21.99 17.31
C THR A 65 -0.03 -20.82 16.45
N SER A 66 -1.05 -21.03 15.60
CA SER A 66 -1.72 -19.97 14.83
C SER A 66 -2.38 -18.91 15.72
N GLY A 67 -3.04 -19.33 16.81
CA GLY A 67 -3.63 -18.41 17.77
C GLY A 67 -2.60 -17.51 18.44
N VAL A 68 -1.49 -18.08 18.91
CA VAL A 68 -0.38 -17.31 19.50
C VAL A 68 0.23 -16.36 18.48
N ALA A 69 0.43 -16.81 17.23
CA ALA A 69 0.97 -15.99 16.15
C ALA A 69 0.12 -14.73 15.89
N THR A 70 -1.20 -14.77 16.10
CA THR A 70 -2.08 -13.60 15.93
C THR A 70 -1.86 -12.48 16.96
N ILE A 71 -1.33 -12.80 18.15
CA ILE A 71 -1.13 -11.84 19.25
C ILE A 71 0.35 -11.63 19.63
N ILE A 72 1.28 -12.34 18.98
CA ILE A 72 2.70 -12.42 19.37
C ILE A 72 3.40 -11.06 19.45
N ASN A 73 3.12 -10.14 18.51
CA ASN A 73 3.69 -8.79 18.54
C ASN A 73 3.19 -7.99 19.74
N LYS A 74 1.89 -8.10 20.05
CA LYS A 74 1.32 -7.42 21.20
C LYS A 74 1.90 -7.96 22.51
N LEU A 75 2.14 -9.28 22.61
CA LEU A 75 2.84 -9.87 23.76
C LEU A 75 4.28 -9.33 23.90
N ARG A 76 5.00 -9.11 22.79
CA ARG A 76 6.34 -8.50 22.79
C ARG A 76 6.30 -7.05 23.27
N GLU A 77 5.34 -6.26 22.79
CA GLU A 77 5.13 -4.88 23.26
C GLU A 77 4.85 -4.83 24.77
N LEU A 78 4.02 -5.76 25.27
CA LEU A 78 3.72 -5.87 26.70
C LEU A 78 4.96 -6.26 27.52
N GLU A 79 5.82 -7.14 27.01
CA GLU A 79 7.09 -7.48 27.66
C GLU A 79 8.02 -6.27 27.72
N ASN A 80 8.15 -5.52 26.63
CA ASN A 80 8.97 -4.30 26.57
C ASN A 80 8.47 -3.22 27.55
N ASN A 81 7.18 -3.20 27.84
CA ASN A 81 6.53 -2.29 28.79
C ASN A 81 6.42 -2.85 30.23
N ASP A 82 7.05 -4.01 30.53
CA ASP A 82 7.00 -4.70 31.83
C ASP A 82 5.57 -5.02 32.33
N ILE A 83 4.61 -5.19 31.41
CA ILE A 83 3.23 -5.55 31.73
C ILE A 83 3.13 -7.06 31.92
N LYS A 84 2.68 -7.50 33.09
CA LYS A 84 2.65 -8.92 33.47
C LYS A 84 1.42 -9.65 32.94
N GLY A 85 1.62 -10.90 32.55
CA GLY A 85 0.57 -11.79 32.06
C GLY A 85 0.52 -13.12 32.82
N GLU A 86 -0.68 -13.63 33.08
CA GLU A 86 -0.89 -15.00 33.58
C GLU A 86 -1.74 -15.78 32.59
N ILE A 87 -1.21 -16.89 32.08
CA ILE A 87 -1.92 -17.71 31.08
C ILE A 87 -2.14 -19.11 31.63
N LEU A 88 -3.41 -19.48 31.75
CA LEU A 88 -3.88 -20.81 32.07
C LEU A 88 -4.41 -21.49 30.81
N VAL A 89 -3.83 -22.64 30.47
CA VAL A 89 -4.33 -23.51 29.40
C VAL A 89 -4.72 -24.89 29.93
N SER A 90 -5.32 -25.74 29.10
CA SER A 90 -5.75 -27.07 29.52
C SER A 90 -5.10 -28.18 28.69
N GLN A 91 -4.85 -29.32 29.33
CA GLN A 91 -4.52 -30.59 28.69
C GLN A 91 -5.77 -31.34 28.21
N TYR A 92 -6.98 -30.82 28.48
CA TYR A 92 -8.24 -31.41 28.01
C TYR A 92 -8.18 -31.77 26.51
N LEU A 93 -8.56 -33.02 26.19
CA LEU A 93 -8.50 -33.61 24.84
C LEU A 93 -7.12 -33.60 24.13
N ASN A 94 -6.06 -33.17 24.82
CA ASN A 94 -4.72 -32.98 24.27
C ASN A 94 -4.70 -32.13 22.98
N PHE A 95 -5.54 -31.09 22.89
CA PHE A 95 -5.59 -30.20 21.72
C PHE A 95 -4.63 -29.02 21.79
N THR A 96 -4.14 -28.67 22.97
CA THR A 96 -3.13 -27.62 23.13
C THR A 96 -1.84 -28.02 22.41
N GLU A 97 -1.37 -27.18 21.50
CA GLU A 97 -0.18 -27.49 20.70
C GLU A 97 1.11 -27.25 21.49
N PRO A 98 2.05 -28.22 21.54
CA PRO A 98 3.32 -28.04 22.23
C PRO A 98 4.15 -26.85 21.72
N GLU A 99 4.10 -26.58 20.42
CA GLU A 99 4.77 -25.43 19.82
C GLU A 99 4.18 -24.09 20.28
N ALA A 100 2.86 -24.03 20.49
CA ALA A 100 2.21 -22.85 21.05
C ALA A 100 2.69 -22.58 22.49
N LEU A 101 2.89 -23.63 23.30
CA LEU A 101 3.47 -23.51 24.63
C LEU A 101 4.90 -22.98 24.57
N LYS A 102 5.75 -23.51 23.67
CA LYS A 102 7.13 -23.03 23.48
C LYS A 102 7.17 -21.54 23.16
N ARG A 103 6.29 -21.09 22.26
CA ARG A 103 6.17 -19.67 21.88
C ARG A 103 5.69 -18.79 23.03
N LEU A 104 4.74 -19.23 23.86
CA LEU A 104 4.31 -18.46 25.02
C LEU A 104 5.39 -18.41 26.11
N SER A 105 6.14 -19.50 26.31
CA SER A 105 7.23 -19.57 27.28
C SER A 105 8.47 -18.73 26.93
N GLN A 106 8.52 -18.12 25.75
CA GLN A 106 9.64 -17.23 25.37
C GLN A 106 9.58 -15.86 26.09
N PHE A 107 8.38 -15.45 26.51
CA PHE A 107 8.12 -14.16 27.14
C PHE A 107 8.34 -14.23 28.65
N LYS A 108 9.21 -13.36 29.18
CA LYS A 108 9.59 -13.35 30.61
C LYS A 108 8.52 -12.76 31.51
N ASN A 109 7.67 -11.89 30.97
CA ASN A 109 6.55 -11.27 31.67
C ASN A 109 5.32 -12.19 31.79
N ILE A 110 5.34 -13.39 31.16
CA ILE A 110 4.23 -14.34 31.16
C ILE A 110 4.49 -15.51 32.12
N ASN A 111 3.57 -15.71 33.06
CA ASN A 111 3.50 -16.92 33.88
C ASN A 111 2.54 -17.92 33.24
N LEU A 112 3.09 -18.97 32.64
CA LEU A 112 2.34 -19.97 31.89
C LEU A 112 2.12 -21.25 32.71
N ARG A 113 0.85 -21.64 32.87
CA ARG A 113 0.44 -22.87 33.56
C ARG A 113 -0.56 -23.67 32.74
N ILE A 114 -0.61 -24.98 32.99
CA ILE A 114 -1.52 -25.92 32.34
C ILE A 114 -2.28 -26.76 33.36
N ALA A 115 -3.61 -26.78 33.21
CA ALA A 115 -4.49 -27.67 33.95
C ALA A 115 -4.39 -29.09 33.37
N THR A 116 -3.91 -30.03 34.18
CA THR A 116 -3.68 -31.44 33.80
C THR A 116 -4.78 -32.38 34.28
N ILE A 117 -5.64 -31.92 35.19
CA ILE A 117 -6.69 -32.72 35.85
C ILE A 117 -8.04 -31.99 35.70
N GLY A 118 -9.09 -32.74 35.37
CA GLY A 118 -10.46 -32.23 35.25
C GLY A 118 -10.82 -31.72 33.85
N ASN A 119 -12.06 -31.25 33.72
CA ASN A 119 -12.63 -30.77 32.46
C ASN A 119 -12.48 -29.23 32.34
N ALA A 120 -11.25 -28.72 32.46
CA ALA A 120 -11.00 -27.29 32.31
C ALA A 120 -11.27 -26.85 30.86
N HIS A 121 -12.40 -26.18 30.66
CA HIS A 121 -12.91 -25.76 29.35
C HIS A 121 -13.30 -24.27 29.30
N ALA A 122 -12.78 -23.49 30.25
CA ALA A 122 -12.98 -22.05 30.34
C ALA A 122 -12.43 -21.31 29.11
N LYS A 123 -13.02 -20.15 28.80
CA LYS A 123 -12.64 -19.26 27.70
C LYS A 123 -12.90 -17.83 28.15
N GLY A 124 -11.95 -17.33 28.93
CA GLY A 124 -11.97 -16.01 29.53
C GLY A 124 -10.69 -15.25 29.21
N TYR A 125 -10.84 -14.01 28.78
CA TYR A 125 -9.76 -13.04 28.64
C TYR A 125 -10.07 -11.88 29.58
N ILE A 126 -9.15 -11.58 30.49
CA ILE A 126 -9.33 -10.65 31.59
C ILE A 126 -8.22 -9.62 31.49
N PHE A 127 -8.59 -8.35 31.38
CA PHE A 127 -7.66 -7.24 31.24
C PHE A 127 -7.87 -6.29 32.40
N LYS A 128 -6.81 -6.06 33.18
CA LYS A 128 -6.81 -5.09 34.27
C LYS A 128 -6.31 -3.75 33.73
N ASN A 129 -7.04 -2.69 34.01
CA ASN A 129 -6.62 -1.31 33.83
C ASN A 129 -6.37 -0.66 35.21
N GLU A 130 -6.09 0.64 35.25
CA GLU A 130 -5.82 1.32 36.53
C GLU A 130 -7.01 1.23 37.52
N GLU A 131 -8.21 1.56 37.05
CA GLU A 131 -9.40 1.71 37.91
C GLU A 131 -10.51 0.66 37.63
N HIS A 132 -10.34 -0.20 36.63
CA HIS A 132 -11.35 -1.17 36.21
C HIS A 132 -10.75 -2.40 35.52
N TYR A 133 -11.60 -3.38 35.23
CA TYR A 133 -11.31 -4.56 34.41
C TYR A 133 -12.22 -4.62 33.19
N ASN A 134 -11.68 -5.15 32.09
CA ASN A 134 -12.44 -5.57 30.93
C ASN A 134 -12.39 -7.10 30.85
N LEU A 135 -13.56 -7.73 30.80
CA LEU A 135 -13.74 -9.17 30.82
C LEU A 135 -14.36 -9.60 29.49
N ILE A 136 -13.72 -10.50 28.76
CA ILE A 136 -14.29 -11.14 27.57
C ILE A 136 -14.49 -12.62 27.88
N VAL A 137 -15.74 -13.06 27.90
CA VAL A 137 -16.11 -14.45 28.21
C VAL A 137 -17.03 -14.99 27.12
N GLY A 138 -16.77 -16.21 26.65
CA GLY A 138 -17.59 -16.80 25.60
C GLY A 138 -17.10 -18.14 25.07
N SER A 139 -17.13 -18.29 23.75
CA SER A 139 -16.81 -19.52 23.05
C SER A 139 -15.43 -19.52 22.36
N SER A 140 -14.72 -18.39 22.32
CA SER A 140 -13.44 -18.26 21.62
C SER A 140 -12.24 -18.80 22.41
N ASN A 141 -11.62 -19.88 21.93
CA ASN A 141 -10.28 -20.31 22.34
C ASN A 141 -9.18 -19.46 21.68
N LEU A 142 -7.94 -19.57 22.17
CA LEU A 142 -6.76 -18.91 21.57
C LEU A 142 -6.31 -19.67 20.31
N THR A 143 -7.15 -19.57 19.26
CA THR A 143 -6.93 -20.15 17.93
C THR A 143 -7.27 -19.12 16.86
N ALA A 144 -6.52 -19.06 15.77
CA ALA A 144 -6.71 -18.02 14.76
C ALA A 144 -8.14 -18.03 14.16
N ASN A 145 -8.71 -19.23 13.97
CA ASN A 145 -10.07 -19.40 13.46
C ASN A 145 -11.14 -18.95 14.47
N ALA A 146 -11.02 -19.30 15.75
CA ALA A 146 -11.97 -18.81 16.76
C ALA A 146 -11.91 -17.28 16.90
N LEU A 147 -10.73 -16.68 16.75
CA LEU A 147 -10.60 -15.24 16.90
C LEU A 147 -11.02 -14.43 15.66
N SER A 148 -11.16 -15.07 14.48
CA SER A 148 -11.33 -14.32 13.22
C SER A 148 -12.35 -14.87 12.23
N VAL A 149 -12.69 -16.16 12.28
CA VAL A 149 -13.45 -16.85 11.21
C VAL A 149 -14.70 -17.54 11.73
N ASN A 150 -14.55 -18.39 12.76
CA ASN A 150 -15.64 -19.19 13.28
C ASN A 150 -16.76 -18.31 13.82
N LYS A 151 -17.99 -18.81 13.76
CA LYS A 151 -19.13 -18.18 14.41
C LYS A 151 -19.00 -18.34 15.92
N GLU A 152 -18.36 -17.36 16.57
CA GLU A 152 -18.17 -17.30 18.01
C GLU A 152 -19.06 -16.22 18.63
N TRP A 153 -19.55 -16.48 19.84
CA TRP A 153 -20.24 -15.51 20.66
C TRP A 153 -19.43 -15.26 21.92
N ASN A 154 -18.97 -14.02 22.10
CA ASN A 154 -18.35 -13.58 23.34
C ASN A 154 -19.01 -12.31 23.82
N ILE A 155 -19.06 -12.13 25.13
CA ILE A 155 -19.54 -10.92 25.76
C ILE A 155 -18.35 -10.21 26.37
N LYS A 156 -18.13 -8.96 25.98
CA LYS A 156 -17.25 -8.02 26.66
C LYS A 156 -18.04 -7.29 27.74
N VAL A 157 -17.53 -7.25 28.96
CA VAL A 157 -18.08 -6.48 30.07
C VAL A 157 -16.96 -5.70 30.75
N SER A 158 -17.19 -4.40 30.95
CA SER A 158 -16.33 -3.56 31.79
C SER A 158 -16.88 -3.52 33.21
N ALA A 159 -16.02 -3.63 34.21
CA ALA A 159 -16.43 -3.58 35.61
C ALA A 159 -15.34 -2.96 36.51
N LEU A 160 -15.74 -2.15 37.49
CA LEU A 160 -14.83 -1.53 38.45
C LEU A 160 -14.11 -2.58 39.32
N ASN A 161 -12.96 -2.19 39.88
CA ASN A 161 -12.10 -3.05 40.72
C ASN A 161 -12.86 -3.74 41.86
N ASP A 162 -13.74 -3.01 42.56
CA ASP A 162 -14.51 -3.51 43.71
C ASP A 162 -15.85 -4.16 43.31
N SER A 163 -16.07 -4.45 42.03
CA SER A 163 -17.30 -5.08 41.58
C SER A 163 -17.33 -6.57 41.97
N GLY A 164 -18.50 -7.05 42.40
CA GLY A 164 -18.68 -8.46 42.76
C GLY A 164 -18.50 -9.43 41.58
N LEU A 165 -18.54 -8.96 40.33
CA LEU A 165 -18.21 -9.77 39.15
C LEU A 165 -16.69 -9.98 39.04
N VAL A 166 -15.90 -8.91 39.17
CA VAL A 166 -14.43 -8.98 39.11
C VAL A 166 -13.89 -9.85 40.24
N GLU A 167 -14.39 -9.68 41.47
CA GLU A 167 -13.98 -10.50 42.61
C GLU A 167 -14.15 -12.00 42.32
N LYS A 168 -15.33 -12.40 41.82
CA LYS A 168 -15.61 -13.82 41.49
C LYS A 168 -14.73 -14.34 40.37
N VAL A 169 -14.60 -13.60 39.26
CA VAL A 169 -13.85 -14.04 38.09
C VAL A 169 -12.36 -14.15 38.38
N VAL A 170 -11.78 -13.16 39.08
CA VAL A 170 -10.35 -13.15 39.43
C VAL A 170 -10.05 -14.23 40.48
N ASN A 171 -10.92 -14.43 41.49
CA ASN A 171 -10.72 -15.48 42.49
C ASN A 171 -10.80 -16.88 41.87
N GLU A 172 -11.76 -17.12 40.96
CA GLU A 172 -11.86 -18.38 40.23
C GLU A 172 -10.59 -18.64 39.41
N PHE A 173 -10.15 -17.65 38.62
CA PHE A 173 -8.92 -17.74 37.84
C PHE A 173 -7.71 -18.08 38.71
N LYS A 174 -7.50 -17.34 39.81
CA LYS A 174 -6.36 -17.56 40.72
C LYS A 174 -6.40 -18.95 41.35
N SER A 175 -7.59 -19.42 41.77
CA SER A 175 -7.74 -20.75 42.34
C SER A 175 -7.33 -21.86 41.37
N ASP A 176 -7.74 -21.74 40.11
CA ASP A 176 -7.38 -22.72 39.08
C ASP A 176 -5.91 -22.60 38.67
N PHE A 177 -5.40 -21.37 38.56
CA PHE A 177 -4.02 -21.10 38.22
C PHE A 177 -3.06 -21.65 39.28
N GLU A 178 -3.36 -21.50 40.57
CA GLU A 178 -2.55 -22.02 41.67
C GLU A 178 -2.45 -23.55 41.66
N LYS A 179 -3.55 -24.26 41.34
CA LYS A 179 -3.62 -25.73 41.22
C LYS A 179 -2.94 -26.26 39.95
N ALA A 180 -2.82 -25.42 38.92
CA ALA A 180 -2.28 -25.82 37.62
C ALA A 180 -0.76 -26.05 37.66
N THR A 181 -0.29 -26.90 36.74
CA THR A 181 1.13 -27.24 36.63
C THR A 181 1.89 -26.15 35.87
N PRO A 182 3.03 -25.65 36.36
CA PRO A 182 3.89 -24.75 35.60
C PRO A 182 4.40 -25.38 34.31
N VAL A 183 4.35 -24.64 33.20
CA VAL A 183 4.82 -25.12 31.91
C VAL A 183 6.33 -24.86 31.80
N THR A 184 7.14 -25.87 32.15
CA THR A 184 8.60 -25.85 31.98
C THR A 184 9.03 -26.48 30.66
N LYS A 185 10.30 -26.29 30.26
CA LYS A 185 10.87 -26.95 29.07
C LYS A 185 10.76 -28.48 29.16
N GLU A 186 11.02 -29.04 30.34
CA GLU A 186 10.90 -30.48 30.61
C GLU A 186 9.45 -30.96 30.50
N TYR A 187 8.49 -30.15 30.97
CA TYR A 187 7.07 -30.46 30.82
C TYR A 187 6.67 -30.52 29.33
N ILE A 188 7.06 -29.51 28.55
CA ILE A 188 6.75 -29.44 27.11
C ILE A 188 7.27 -30.68 26.38
N LEU A 189 8.51 -31.11 26.65
CA LEU A 189 9.09 -32.31 26.02
C LEU A 189 8.26 -33.57 26.30
N ARG A 190 7.82 -33.77 27.56
CA ARG A 190 6.96 -34.92 27.91
C ARG A 190 5.58 -34.81 27.28
N TYR A 191 5.00 -33.61 27.26
CA TYR A 191 3.69 -33.37 26.69
C TYR A 191 3.67 -33.56 25.17
N GLU A 192 4.76 -33.22 24.48
CA GLU A 192 4.91 -33.41 23.04
C GLU A 192 4.77 -34.89 22.63
N GLU A 193 5.22 -35.83 23.45
CA GLU A 193 5.00 -37.26 23.21
C GLU A 193 3.53 -37.66 23.32
N ILE A 194 2.81 -37.12 24.32
CA ILE A 194 1.38 -37.37 24.53
C ILE A 194 0.58 -36.81 23.35
N TYR A 195 0.88 -35.56 22.96
CA TYR A 195 0.26 -34.89 21.83
C TYR A 195 0.47 -35.66 20.53
N LYS A 196 1.70 -36.08 20.23
CA LYS A 196 2.02 -36.87 19.01
C LYS A 196 1.26 -38.21 18.97
N LYS A 197 1.17 -38.91 20.10
CA LYS A 197 0.40 -40.17 20.19
C LYS A 197 -1.08 -39.95 19.88
N GLN A 198 -1.68 -38.90 20.45
CA GLN A 198 -3.07 -38.54 20.17
C GLN A 198 -3.29 -38.14 18.71
N PHE A 199 -2.39 -37.33 18.16
CA PHE A 199 -2.45 -36.87 16.77
C PHE A 199 -2.41 -38.05 15.78
N LEU A 200 -1.49 -39.00 15.98
CA LEU A 200 -1.40 -40.22 15.17
C LEU A 200 -2.65 -41.10 15.28
N LEU A 201 -3.26 -41.16 16.47
CA LEU A 201 -4.49 -41.91 16.69
C LEU A 201 -5.67 -41.27 15.95
N ASN A 202 -5.80 -39.94 16.01
CA ASN A 202 -6.81 -39.20 15.26
C ASN A 202 -6.62 -39.34 13.73
N LEU A 203 -5.38 -39.32 13.24
CA LEU A 203 -5.07 -39.54 11.82
C LEU A 203 -5.46 -40.95 11.35
N LYS A 204 -5.25 -41.97 12.18
CA LYS A 204 -5.67 -43.35 11.86
C LYS A 204 -7.19 -43.47 11.78
N ILE A 205 -7.91 -42.92 12.75
CA ILE A 205 -9.38 -42.91 12.77
C ILE A 205 -9.93 -42.20 11.52
N ASN A 206 -9.37 -41.04 11.17
CA ASN A 206 -9.78 -40.30 9.97
C ASN A 206 -9.46 -41.06 8.68
N LYS A 207 -8.30 -41.72 8.58
CA LYS A 207 -7.94 -42.56 7.41
C LYS A 207 -8.85 -43.77 7.28
N GLU A 208 -9.14 -44.48 8.36
CA GLU A 208 -10.05 -45.64 8.34
C GLU A 208 -11.48 -45.23 7.95
N SER A 209 -11.92 -44.03 8.34
CA SER A 209 -13.21 -43.45 7.92
C SER A 209 -13.27 -43.04 6.44
N LEU A 210 -12.12 -42.89 5.76
CA LEU A 210 -11.99 -42.40 4.38
C LEU A 210 -11.66 -43.51 3.36
N THR A 211 -11.63 -44.78 3.76
CA THR A 211 -11.10 -45.88 2.93
C THR A 211 -11.97 -46.32 1.73
N ASP A 212 -13.14 -45.73 1.48
CA ASP A 212 -14.07 -46.21 0.42
C ASP A 212 -14.57 -45.15 -0.58
N LEU A 213 -13.91 -43.99 -0.73
CA LEU A 213 -14.28 -43.02 -1.77
C LEU A 213 -13.07 -42.63 -2.61
N GLU A 214 -12.99 -43.12 -3.85
CA GLU A 214 -12.22 -42.45 -4.89
C GLU A 214 -12.71 -41.00 -4.95
N THR A 215 -11.93 -40.06 -4.40
CA THR A 215 -12.32 -38.66 -4.31
C THR A 215 -12.42 -38.06 -5.71
N ILE A 216 -13.64 -37.99 -6.22
CA ILE A 216 -13.96 -37.27 -7.45
C ILE A 216 -13.52 -35.82 -7.26
N ILE A 217 -12.52 -35.39 -8.01
CA ILE A 217 -12.02 -34.01 -7.95
C ILE A 217 -13.08 -33.10 -8.59
N THR A 218 -13.67 -32.21 -7.80
CA THR A 218 -14.70 -31.25 -8.24
C THR A 218 -14.17 -29.81 -8.20
N PRO A 219 -14.65 -28.91 -9.08
CA PRO A 219 -14.29 -27.50 -9.04
C PRO A 219 -14.83 -26.83 -7.76
N ASN A 220 -14.07 -25.87 -7.22
CA ASN A 220 -14.51 -25.02 -6.11
C ASN A 220 -15.46 -23.89 -6.59
N ALA A 221 -16.03 -23.11 -5.65
CA ALA A 221 -17.00 -22.05 -5.94
C ALA A 221 -16.50 -21.04 -6.99
N MET A 222 -15.27 -20.55 -6.84
CA MET A 222 -14.63 -19.63 -7.77
C MET A 222 -14.42 -20.26 -9.15
N GLN A 223 -13.93 -21.50 -9.20
CA GLN A 223 -13.72 -22.20 -10.46
C GLN A 223 -15.06 -22.41 -11.18
N ILE A 224 -16.16 -22.66 -10.45
CA ILE A 224 -17.50 -22.73 -11.03
C ILE A 224 -17.89 -21.39 -11.67
N GLU A 225 -17.67 -20.26 -11.00
CA GLU A 225 -17.92 -18.91 -11.54
C GLU A 225 -17.08 -18.63 -12.80
N ALA A 226 -15.79 -18.94 -12.76
CA ALA A 226 -14.88 -18.78 -13.91
C ALA A 226 -15.31 -19.65 -15.10
N LEU A 227 -15.68 -20.91 -14.87
CA LEU A 227 -16.17 -21.83 -15.90
C LEU A 227 -17.49 -21.35 -16.52
N GLN A 228 -18.39 -20.78 -15.71
CA GLN A 228 -19.64 -20.19 -16.21
C GLN A 228 -19.37 -18.99 -17.11
N ASN A 229 -18.44 -18.10 -16.72
CA ASN A 229 -18.06 -16.95 -17.53
C ASN A 229 -17.39 -17.36 -18.86
N LEU A 230 -16.49 -18.35 -18.83
CA LEU A 230 -15.88 -18.90 -20.06
C LEU A 230 -16.94 -19.47 -21.00
N ASN A 231 -17.92 -20.21 -20.46
CA ASN A 231 -19.03 -20.72 -21.26
C ASN A 231 -19.89 -19.59 -21.84
N ASN A 232 -20.15 -18.53 -21.08
CA ASN A 232 -20.89 -17.36 -21.58
C ASN A 232 -20.13 -16.64 -22.72
N LEU A 233 -18.82 -16.48 -22.62
CA LEU A 233 -17.99 -15.93 -23.70
C LEU A 233 -18.08 -16.78 -24.97
N ARG A 234 -18.02 -18.12 -24.83
CA ARG A 234 -18.21 -19.04 -25.98
C ARG A 234 -19.60 -18.92 -26.60
N LYS A 235 -20.66 -18.80 -25.79
CA LYS A 235 -22.03 -18.54 -26.29
C LYS A 235 -22.14 -17.22 -27.05
N GLN A 236 -21.36 -16.22 -26.66
CA GLN A 236 -21.22 -14.94 -27.38
C GLN A 236 -20.31 -15.03 -28.62
N LYS A 237 -19.90 -16.25 -29.02
CA LYS A 237 -19.01 -16.53 -30.16
C LYS A 237 -17.62 -15.89 -30.03
N LYS A 238 -17.16 -15.62 -28.81
CA LYS A 238 -15.76 -15.25 -28.55
C LYS A 238 -14.90 -16.51 -28.58
N ASN A 239 -13.74 -16.43 -29.22
CA ASN A 239 -12.78 -17.53 -29.36
C ASN A 239 -11.47 -17.32 -28.57
N LYS A 240 -11.32 -16.20 -27.86
CA LYS A 240 -10.17 -15.94 -27.00
C LYS A 240 -10.61 -15.41 -25.65
N ALA A 241 -9.92 -15.79 -24.59
CA ALA A 241 -10.15 -15.26 -23.25
C ALA A 241 -8.89 -15.26 -22.39
N LEU A 242 -8.84 -14.37 -21.40
CA LEU A 242 -7.81 -14.29 -20.38
C LEU A 242 -8.43 -14.52 -18.99
N ILE A 243 -7.79 -15.36 -18.18
CA ILE A 243 -8.10 -15.53 -16.76
C ILE A 243 -6.95 -14.95 -15.94
N ILE A 244 -7.30 -14.06 -15.01
CA ILE A 244 -6.37 -13.48 -14.03
C ILE A 244 -6.63 -14.18 -12.70
N SER A 245 -5.64 -14.90 -12.19
CA SER A 245 -5.82 -15.71 -10.99
C SER A 245 -4.58 -15.70 -10.10
N ALA A 246 -4.78 -15.30 -8.85
CA ALA A 246 -3.74 -15.26 -7.82
C ALA A 246 -2.97 -16.60 -7.73
N THR A 247 -1.69 -16.51 -7.37
CA THR A 247 -0.86 -17.69 -7.14
C THR A 247 -1.47 -18.60 -6.06
N GLY A 248 -1.43 -19.92 -6.26
CA GLY A 248 -1.99 -20.89 -5.31
C GLY A 248 -3.50 -21.19 -5.44
N THR A 249 -4.23 -20.51 -6.34
CA THR A 249 -5.69 -20.71 -6.54
C THR A 249 -6.08 -21.92 -7.42
N GLY A 250 -5.11 -22.69 -7.90
CA GLY A 250 -5.39 -23.90 -8.71
C GLY A 250 -5.65 -23.64 -10.20
N LYS A 251 -4.93 -22.69 -10.83
CA LYS A 251 -5.00 -22.38 -12.27
C LYS A 251 -4.99 -23.63 -13.17
N THR A 252 -4.09 -24.57 -12.90
CA THR A 252 -3.98 -25.82 -13.65
C THR A 252 -5.25 -26.67 -13.58
N TYR A 253 -5.87 -26.80 -12.40
CA TYR A 253 -7.14 -27.51 -12.25
C TYR A 253 -8.28 -26.77 -12.96
N LEU A 254 -8.36 -25.44 -12.84
CA LEU A 254 -9.34 -24.63 -13.56
C LEU A 254 -9.26 -24.88 -15.07
N SER A 255 -8.05 -24.87 -15.63
CA SER A 255 -7.82 -25.12 -17.05
C SER A 255 -8.20 -26.55 -17.48
N ALA A 256 -7.98 -27.54 -16.61
CA ALA A 256 -8.36 -28.92 -16.88
C ALA A 256 -9.89 -29.10 -16.86
N PHE A 257 -10.58 -28.48 -15.90
CA PHE A 257 -12.05 -28.47 -15.86
C PHE A 257 -12.66 -27.75 -17.05
N ASP A 258 -12.06 -26.63 -17.48
CA ASP A 258 -12.54 -25.89 -18.63
C ASP A 258 -12.32 -26.67 -19.94
N ALA A 259 -11.17 -27.31 -20.09
CA ALA A 259 -10.92 -28.24 -21.18
C ALA A 259 -11.91 -29.42 -21.18
N LYS A 260 -12.29 -29.93 -20.01
CA LYS A 260 -13.29 -31.01 -19.90
C LYS A 260 -14.67 -30.53 -20.32
N ALA A 261 -15.04 -29.30 -19.95
CA ALA A 261 -16.30 -28.66 -20.37
C ALA A 261 -16.33 -28.34 -21.88
N PHE A 262 -15.19 -27.92 -22.45
CA PHE A 262 -15.05 -27.64 -23.89
C PHE A 262 -14.99 -28.92 -24.74
N SER A 263 -14.45 -30.01 -24.20
CA SER A 263 -14.31 -31.33 -24.83
C SER A 263 -13.56 -31.32 -26.19
N PRO A 264 -12.31 -30.80 -26.25
CA PRO A 264 -11.55 -30.74 -27.50
C PRO A 264 -11.11 -32.14 -27.97
N LYS A 265 -10.93 -32.31 -29.29
CA LYS A 265 -10.26 -33.49 -29.84
C LYS A 265 -8.75 -33.34 -29.70
N LYS A 266 -8.21 -32.16 -30.04
CA LYS A 266 -6.80 -31.82 -29.92
C LYS A 266 -6.58 -30.59 -29.03
N LEU A 267 -5.70 -30.71 -28.04
CA LEU A 267 -5.36 -29.63 -27.11
C LEU A 267 -3.85 -29.39 -27.04
N LEU A 268 -3.44 -28.13 -27.00
CA LEU A 268 -2.07 -27.72 -26.71
C LEU A 268 -2.03 -26.92 -25.41
N PHE A 269 -1.26 -27.41 -24.43
CA PHE A 269 -0.97 -26.71 -23.19
C PHE A 269 0.46 -26.17 -23.22
N VAL A 270 0.61 -24.84 -23.18
CA VAL A 270 1.87 -24.14 -23.34
C VAL A 270 2.29 -23.49 -22.02
N VAL A 271 3.53 -23.74 -21.62
CA VAL A 271 4.14 -23.18 -20.39
C VAL A 271 5.55 -22.64 -20.69
N HIS A 272 6.15 -21.92 -19.76
CA HIS A 272 7.50 -21.37 -19.92
C HIS A 272 8.63 -22.29 -19.41
N ARG A 273 8.32 -23.34 -18.64
CA ARG A 273 9.28 -24.29 -18.03
C ARG A 273 8.84 -25.74 -18.18
N LEU A 274 9.82 -26.64 -18.31
CA LEU A 274 9.57 -28.08 -18.49
C LEU A 274 8.93 -28.76 -17.28
N THR A 275 9.30 -28.35 -16.06
CA THR A 275 8.74 -28.87 -14.81
C THR A 275 7.23 -28.65 -14.74
N ILE A 276 6.78 -27.41 -15.03
CA ILE A 276 5.36 -27.04 -15.05
C ILE A 276 4.59 -27.84 -16.11
N ALA A 277 5.20 -28.13 -17.26
CA ALA A 277 4.58 -28.95 -18.30
C ALA A 277 4.30 -30.37 -17.79
N LYS A 278 5.23 -30.97 -17.05
CA LYS A 278 5.09 -32.30 -16.45
C LYS A 278 4.03 -32.30 -15.35
N ASP A 279 4.04 -31.30 -14.47
CA ASP A 279 3.06 -31.20 -13.38
C ASP A 279 1.64 -31.01 -13.94
N SER A 280 1.50 -30.17 -14.97
CA SER A 280 0.22 -29.94 -15.65
C SER A 280 -0.30 -31.19 -16.35
N LEU A 281 0.58 -31.96 -17.00
CA LEU A 281 0.23 -33.27 -17.58
C LEU A 281 -0.36 -34.21 -16.52
N ILE A 282 0.27 -34.32 -15.35
CA ILE A 282 -0.22 -35.15 -14.23
C ILE A 282 -1.59 -34.66 -13.75
N THR A 283 -1.78 -33.34 -13.61
CA THR A 283 -3.08 -32.77 -13.21
C THR A 283 -4.18 -33.10 -14.23
N PHE A 284 -3.93 -32.95 -15.52
CA PHE A 284 -4.90 -33.28 -16.56
C PHE A 284 -5.23 -34.78 -16.59
N GLN A 285 -4.23 -35.65 -16.39
CA GLN A 285 -4.47 -37.10 -16.25
C GLN A 285 -5.40 -37.43 -15.07
N ARG A 286 -5.31 -36.71 -13.95
CA ARG A 286 -6.23 -36.91 -12.81
C ARG A 286 -7.66 -36.48 -13.12
N VAL A 287 -7.86 -35.44 -13.93
CA VAL A 287 -9.20 -34.90 -14.26
C VAL A 287 -9.91 -35.67 -15.39
N PHE A 288 -9.14 -36.13 -16.38
CA PHE A 288 -9.65 -36.84 -17.56
C PHE A 288 -9.51 -38.38 -17.47
N GLY A 289 -8.76 -38.90 -16.49
CA GLY A 289 -8.53 -40.33 -16.36
C GLY A 289 -7.86 -40.94 -17.61
N LYS A 290 -8.47 -42.00 -18.14
CA LYS A 290 -7.95 -42.75 -19.32
C LYS A 290 -8.62 -42.33 -20.65
N ASP A 291 -9.43 -41.28 -20.65
CA ASP A 291 -10.30 -40.93 -21.79
C ASP A 291 -9.54 -40.29 -22.97
N LYS A 292 -8.33 -39.77 -22.73
CA LYS A 292 -7.53 -39.03 -23.72
C LYS A 292 -6.06 -39.45 -23.65
N LYS A 293 -5.41 -39.58 -24.81
CA LYS A 293 -3.97 -39.84 -24.89
C LYS A 293 -3.21 -38.52 -24.70
N MET A 294 -2.39 -38.42 -23.66
CA MET A 294 -1.67 -37.19 -23.32
C MET A 294 -0.15 -37.41 -23.38
N GLY A 295 0.61 -36.42 -23.86
CA GLY A 295 2.06 -36.54 -24.04
C GLY A 295 2.82 -35.23 -23.90
N LEU A 296 4.15 -35.34 -23.81
CA LEU A 296 5.05 -34.20 -23.63
C LEU A 296 5.79 -33.90 -24.93
N TYR A 297 5.80 -32.63 -25.33
CA TYR A 297 6.51 -32.14 -26.52
C TYR A 297 7.53 -31.08 -26.11
N SER A 298 8.65 -31.50 -25.51
CA SER A 298 9.70 -30.59 -25.06
C SER A 298 11.04 -31.30 -24.93
N GLY A 299 12.12 -30.62 -25.34
CA GLY A 299 13.48 -31.17 -25.29
C GLY A 299 13.66 -32.41 -26.19
N ASP A 300 14.03 -33.52 -25.56
CA ASP A 300 14.28 -34.82 -26.21
C ASP A 300 13.02 -35.68 -26.36
N LYS A 301 11.95 -35.40 -25.58
CA LYS A 301 10.65 -36.09 -25.70
C LYS A 301 9.73 -35.27 -26.60
N ARG A 302 9.26 -35.88 -27.70
CA ARG A 302 8.46 -35.22 -28.73
C ARG A 302 7.30 -36.12 -29.16
N ASP A 303 6.36 -36.29 -28.26
CA ASP A 303 5.18 -37.12 -28.51
C ASP A 303 4.24 -36.37 -29.47
N LEU A 304 4.15 -36.84 -30.72
CA LEU A 304 3.31 -36.23 -31.77
C LEU A 304 1.91 -36.87 -31.88
N ASP A 305 1.80 -38.15 -31.52
CA ASP A 305 0.56 -38.92 -31.62
C ASP A 305 -0.21 -38.92 -30.30
N CYS A 306 -0.61 -37.73 -29.85
CA CYS A 306 -1.39 -37.51 -28.62
C CYS A 306 -2.62 -36.65 -28.92
N ASP A 307 -3.67 -36.82 -28.14
CA ASP A 307 -4.82 -35.92 -28.14
C ASP A 307 -4.43 -34.59 -27.50
N PHE A 308 -3.82 -34.64 -26.32
CA PHE A 308 -3.37 -33.46 -25.59
C PHE A 308 -1.85 -33.42 -25.51
N ILE A 309 -1.26 -32.29 -25.93
CA ILE A 309 0.17 -32.07 -25.95
C ILE A 309 0.53 -30.99 -24.92
N PHE A 310 1.54 -31.27 -24.09
CA PHE A 310 2.10 -30.33 -23.13
C PHE A 310 3.50 -29.91 -23.59
N SER A 311 3.74 -28.60 -23.79
CA SER A 311 4.98 -28.10 -24.37
C SER A 311 5.49 -26.85 -23.66
N THR A 312 6.81 -26.66 -23.74
CA THR A 312 7.42 -25.37 -23.42
C THR A 312 7.32 -24.42 -24.61
N ILE A 313 7.14 -23.11 -24.35
CA ILE A 313 7.08 -22.09 -25.39
C ILE A 313 8.36 -22.04 -26.23
N GLN A 314 9.52 -22.23 -25.61
CA GLN A 314 10.82 -22.22 -26.30
C GLN A 314 10.96 -23.38 -27.29
N THR A 315 10.22 -24.48 -27.09
CA THR A 315 10.22 -25.61 -28.03
C THR A 315 9.21 -25.38 -29.14
N ILE A 316 7.92 -25.21 -28.81
CA ILE A 316 6.85 -25.20 -29.81
C ILE A 316 6.92 -23.98 -30.75
N SER A 317 7.38 -22.81 -30.28
CA SER A 317 7.40 -21.57 -31.06
C SER A 317 8.51 -21.49 -32.13
N LYS A 318 9.39 -22.50 -32.21
CA LYS A 318 10.46 -22.52 -33.22
C LYS A 318 9.85 -22.85 -34.59
N PRO A 319 10.22 -22.16 -35.69
CA PRO A 319 9.62 -22.37 -37.02
C PRO A 319 9.64 -23.84 -37.49
N LYS A 320 10.73 -24.55 -37.21
CA LYS A 320 10.89 -25.98 -37.52
C LYS A 320 9.91 -26.92 -36.80
N HIS A 321 9.32 -26.46 -35.69
CA HIS A 321 8.36 -27.21 -34.89
C HIS A 321 6.93 -26.77 -35.18
N LEU A 322 6.69 -25.47 -35.38
CA LEU A 322 5.39 -24.94 -35.81
C LEU A 322 4.93 -25.60 -37.12
N SER A 323 5.83 -25.69 -38.11
CA SER A 323 5.56 -26.30 -39.41
C SER A 323 5.23 -27.81 -39.37
N ASN A 324 5.46 -28.50 -38.25
CA ASN A 324 5.04 -29.90 -38.09
C ASN A 324 3.54 -30.05 -37.82
N PHE A 325 2.85 -28.96 -37.45
CA PHE A 325 1.42 -28.95 -37.15
C PHE A 325 0.70 -28.04 -38.14
N SER A 326 -0.48 -28.43 -38.61
CA SER A 326 -1.34 -27.51 -39.38
C SER A 326 -1.83 -26.37 -38.48
N LYS A 327 -2.24 -25.25 -39.08
CA LYS A 327 -2.73 -24.08 -38.34
C LYS A 327 -3.96 -24.41 -37.48
N ASP A 328 -4.81 -25.29 -37.97
CA ASP A 328 -6.06 -25.77 -37.36
C ASP A 328 -5.90 -27.07 -36.55
N HIS A 329 -4.65 -27.52 -36.32
CA HIS A 329 -4.41 -28.82 -35.70
C HIS A 329 -4.97 -28.93 -34.27
N PHE A 330 -4.98 -27.83 -33.52
CA PHE A 330 -5.44 -27.79 -32.13
C PHE A 330 -6.79 -27.11 -32.04
N ASP A 331 -7.80 -27.80 -31.48
CA ASP A 331 -9.11 -27.20 -31.22
C ASP A 331 -9.03 -26.18 -30.07
N TYR A 332 -8.16 -26.47 -29.09
CA TYR A 332 -8.03 -25.66 -27.89
C TYR A 332 -6.56 -25.45 -27.52
N ILE A 333 -6.14 -24.20 -27.41
CA ILE A 333 -4.82 -23.82 -26.91
C ILE A 333 -4.97 -23.14 -25.54
N ILE A 334 -4.17 -23.58 -24.58
CA ILE A 334 -4.08 -22.98 -23.24
C ILE A 334 -2.65 -22.50 -23.03
N ILE A 335 -2.49 -21.22 -22.67
CA ILE A 335 -1.20 -20.59 -22.39
C ILE A 335 -1.14 -20.21 -20.91
N ASP A 336 -0.31 -20.90 -20.13
CA ASP A 336 -0.05 -20.53 -18.74
C ASP A 336 1.06 -19.47 -18.63
N GLU A 337 0.99 -18.66 -17.58
CA GLU A 337 1.82 -17.46 -17.38
C GLU A 337 1.82 -16.55 -18.61
N SER A 338 0.62 -16.28 -19.13
CA SER A 338 0.34 -15.46 -20.31
C SER A 338 0.83 -14.02 -20.21
N HIS A 339 1.25 -13.54 -19.03
CA HIS A 339 1.92 -12.25 -18.91
C HIS A 339 3.23 -12.21 -19.71
N ARG A 340 3.83 -13.35 -20.05
CA ARG A 340 5.00 -13.45 -20.94
C ARG A 340 4.66 -13.32 -22.43
N SER A 341 3.37 -13.28 -22.80
CA SER A 341 2.92 -13.40 -24.19
C SER A 341 3.31 -12.26 -25.13
N GLY A 342 3.79 -11.14 -24.58
CA GLY A 342 4.37 -10.04 -25.36
C GLY A 342 5.72 -10.37 -26.01
N ALA A 343 6.39 -11.46 -25.63
CA ALA A 343 7.64 -11.87 -26.26
C ALA A 343 7.41 -12.50 -27.64
N ASP A 344 8.30 -12.26 -28.61
CA ASP A 344 8.20 -12.77 -29.99
C ASP A 344 7.88 -14.26 -30.10
N SER A 345 8.37 -15.07 -29.17
CA SER A 345 8.08 -16.51 -29.13
C SER A 345 6.61 -16.84 -28.93
N TYR A 346 5.89 -16.09 -28.11
CA TYR A 346 4.46 -16.26 -27.90
C TYR A 346 3.67 -15.68 -29.06
N LEU A 347 4.03 -14.49 -29.55
CA LEU A 347 3.40 -13.88 -30.72
C LEU A 347 3.45 -14.83 -31.92
N ARG A 348 4.61 -15.41 -32.24
CA ARG A 348 4.75 -16.41 -33.31
C ARG A 348 3.83 -17.63 -33.14
N LEU A 349 3.56 -18.06 -31.91
CA LEU A 349 2.65 -19.17 -31.66
C LEU A 349 1.19 -18.76 -31.85
N ILE A 350 0.81 -17.61 -31.28
CA ILE A 350 -0.55 -17.08 -31.34
C ILE A 350 -0.93 -16.69 -32.78
N ASP A 351 0.01 -16.15 -33.56
CA ASP A 351 -0.21 -15.75 -34.95
C ASP A 351 -0.22 -16.95 -35.92
N TYR A 352 0.38 -18.08 -35.55
CA TYR A 352 0.46 -19.27 -36.41
C TYR A 352 -0.80 -20.15 -36.32
N PHE A 353 -1.26 -20.45 -35.11
CA PHE A 353 -2.38 -21.37 -34.89
C PHE A 353 -3.73 -20.64 -34.90
N GLU A 354 -4.76 -21.32 -35.43
CA GLU A 354 -6.14 -20.85 -35.52
C GLU A 354 -7.08 -21.81 -34.75
N PRO A 355 -6.98 -21.88 -33.40
CA PRO A 355 -7.82 -22.79 -32.62
C PRO A 355 -9.27 -22.30 -32.53
N GLN A 356 -10.18 -23.23 -32.20
CA GLN A 356 -11.57 -22.87 -31.89
C GLN A 356 -11.68 -22.04 -30.60
N PHE A 357 -10.76 -22.26 -29.66
CA PHE A 357 -10.64 -21.44 -28.46
C PHE A 357 -9.17 -21.28 -28.03
N LEU A 358 -8.80 -20.08 -27.58
CA LEU A 358 -7.50 -19.76 -26.99
C LEU A 358 -7.72 -19.21 -25.58
N LEU A 359 -7.16 -19.87 -24.58
CA LEU A 359 -7.22 -19.43 -23.19
C LEU A 359 -5.84 -19.00 -22.70
N GLY A 360 -5.72 -17.75 -22.26
CA GLY A 360 -4.59 -17.29 -21.47
C GLY A 360 -4.87 -17.37 -19.98
N MET A 361 -3.87 -17.72 -19.17
CA MET A 361 -3.94 -17.65 -17.72
C MET A 361 -2.71 -16.93 -17.18
N THR A 362 -2.90 -16.02 -16.22
CA THR A 362 -1.80 -15.33 -15.55
C THR A 362 -2.19 -14.92 -14.14
N ALA A 363 -1.22 -14.74 -13.24
CA ALA A 363 -1.50 -14.07 -11.97
C ALA A 363 -1.42 -12.54 -12.08
N THR A 364 -0.67 -12.05 -13.06
CA THR A 364 -0.21 -10.66 -13.10
C THR A 364 -0.23 -10.20 -14.56
N PRO A 365 -1.37 -9.79 -15.11
CA PRO A 365 -1.44 -9.32 -16.49
C PRO A 365 -0.66 -8.02 -16.70
N GLU A 366 -0.43 -7.25 -15.63
CA GLU A 366 0.32 -6.01 -15.64
C GLU A 366 1.81 -6.28 -15.91
N ARG A 367 2.35 -5.74 -17.02
CA ARG A 367 3.78 -5.79 -17.33
C ARG A 367 4.45 -4.46 -17.02
N THR A 368 5.67 -4.52 -16.50
CA THR A 368 6.50 -3.34 -16.26
C THR A 368 6.99 -2.67 -17.53
N ASP A 369 7.02 -3.38 -18.66
CA ASP A 369 7.45 -2.87 -19.97
C ASP A 369 6.32 -2.22 -20.79
N GLY A 370 5.10 -2.15 -20.25
CA GLY A 370 3.97 -1.48 -20.90
C GLY A 370 3.34 -2.22 -22.07
N THR A 371 3.68 -3.50 -22.31
CA THR A 371 3.08 -4.27 -23.42
C THR A 371 1.63 -4.68 -23.12
N ASP A 372 0.70 -4.36 -24.02
CA ASP A 372 -0.72 -4.76 -23.93
C ASP A 372 -0.92 -6.25 -24.23
N ILE A 373 -0.94 -7.07 -23.19
CA ILE A 373 -1.26 -8.49 -23.32
C ILE A 373 -2.76 -8.75 -23.52
N PHE A 374 -3.63 -7.82 -23.13
CA PHE A 374 -5.09 -7.99 -23.18
C PHE A 374 -5.57 -8.03 -24.62
N ARG A 375 -4.94 -7.24 -25.48
CA ARG A 375 -5.15 -7.25 -26.94
C ARG A 375 -4.96 -8.64 -27.57
N LEU A 376 -4.02 -9.44 -27.07
CA LEU A 376 -3.77 -10.80 -27.59
C LEU A 376 -4.96 -11.74 -27.39
N PHE A 377 -5.81 -11.44 -26.41
CA PHE A 377 -7.02 -12.19 -26.07
C PHE A 377 -8.30 -11.39 -26.38
N ASP A 378 -8.21 -10.42 -27.30
CA ASP A 378 -9.30 -9.54 -27.75
C ASP A 378 -10.01 -8.81 -26.58
N HIS A 379 -9.26 -8.48 -25.52
CA HIS A 379 -9.75 -7.83 -24.30
C HIS A 379 -10.83 -8.63 -23.53
N ASN A 380 -11.00 -9.92 -23.83
CA ASN A 380 -12.00 -10.76 -23.15
C ASN A 380 -11.42 -11.30 -21.82
N ILE A 381 -11.62 -10.59 -20.72
CA ILE A 381 -11.28 -11.09 -19.38
C ILE A 381 -12.42 -11.97 -18.88
N ALA A 382 -12.20 -13.28 -18.77
CA ALA A 382 -13.23 -14.23 -18.31
C ALA A 382 -13.43 -14.18 -16.80
N TYR A 383 -12.35 -13.96 -16.04
CA TYR A 383 -12.40 -13.95 -14.58
C TYR A 383 -11.16 -13.28 -13.99
N GLU A 384 -11.32 -12.56 -12.88
CA GLU A 384 -10.23 -11.97 -12.10
C GLU A 384 -10.37 -12.31 -10.60
N ILE A 385 -9.37 -13.02 -10.05
CA ILE A 385 -9.21 -13.21 -8.60
C ILE A 385 -7.83 -12.77 -8.13
N ARG A 386 -7.82 -11.87 -7.15
CA ARG A 386 -6.62 -11.39 -6.47
C ARG A 386 -6.50 -11.98 -5.06
N LEU A 387 -5.42 -11.66 -4.36
CA LEU A 387 -5.06 -12.21 -3.05
C LEU A 387 -6.22 -12.17 -2.03
N ASN A 388 -6.86 -11.01 -1.83
CA ASN A 388 -7.92 -10.85 -0.82
C ASN A 388 -9.11 -11.76 -1.06
N ARG A 389 -9.66 -11.74 -2.28
CA ARG A 389 -10.79 -12.61 -2.64
C ARG A 389 -10.40 -14.09 -2.54
N ALA A 390 -9.17 -14.45 -2.90
CA ALA A 390 -8.66 -15.82 -2.72
C ALA A 390 -8.53 -16.23 -1.24
N MET A 391 -8.27 -15.27 -0.33
CA MET A 391 -8.31 -15.51 1.11
C MET A 391 -9.74 -15.60 1.66
N GLU A 392 -10.66 -14.75 1.19
CA GLU A 392 -12.08 -14.77 1.59
C GLU A 392 -12.79 -16.10 1.30
N GLU A 393 -12.42 -16.70 0.17
CA GLU A 393 -12.86 -18.01 -0.30
C GLU A 393 -12.07 -19.18 0.31
N GLU A 394 -11.16 -18.89 1.26
CA GLU A 394 -10.30 -19.87 1.93
C GLU A 394 -9.57 -20.80 0.93
N MET A 395 -9.10 -20.27 -0.20
CA MET A 395 -8.39 -21.06 -1.21
C MET A 395 -6.89 -21.15 -0.92
N LEU A 396 -6.39 -20.22 -0.10
CA LEU A 396 -4.99 -20.07 0.24
C LEU A 396 -4.75 -20.46 1.70
N SER A 397 -3.54 -20.88 2.02
CA SER A 397 -3.08 -20.97 3.41
C SER A 397 -3.10 -19.57 4.02
N PRO A 398 -3.62 -19.41 5.25
CA PRO A 398 -3.48 -18.18 6.00
C PRO A 398 -2.02 -17.77 6.14
N PHE A 399 -1.77 -16.47 6.33
CA PHE A 399 -0.43 -15.97 6.62
C PHE A 399 -0.43 -14.97 7.77
N HIS A 400 0.69 -14.90 8.47
CA HIS A 400 0.95 -13.89 9.49
C HIS A 400 2.16 -13.07 9.04
N TYR A 401 1.88 -11.83 8.62
CA TYR A 401 2.87 -10.90 8.13
C TYR A 401 3.37 -10.01 9.27
N TYR A 402 4.70 -9.89 9.36
CA TYR A 402 5.43 -9.11 10.34
C TYR A 402 6.42 -8.19 9.62
N GLY A 403 6.07 -6.90 9.53
CA GLY A 403 7.00 -5.86 9.11
C GLY A 403 7.89 -5.45 10.27
N VAL A 404 9.19 -5.70 10.13
CA VAL A 404 10.21 -5.45 11.15
C VAL A 404 11.28 -4.49 10.64
N THR A 405 11.86 -3.71 11.54
CA THR A 405 12.95 -2.80 11.21
C THR A 405 14.21 -3.57 10.78
N ASP A 406 14.81 -3.22 9.62
CA ASP A 406 15.98 -3.94 9.07
C ASP A 406 17.24 -3.83 9.95
N LEU A 407 17.70 -2.59 10.21
CA LEU A 407 18.90 -2.31 11.01
C LEU A 407 18.69 -1.07 11.90
N GLN A 408 19.24 -1.14 13.11
CA GLN A 408 19.42 -0.02 14.04
C GLN A 408 20.86 -0.06 14.53
N ILE A 409 21.61 1.03 14.37
CA ILE A 409 22.94 1.18 14.99
C ILE A 409 22.89 2.41 15.90
N ASP A 410 23.18 2.24 17.20
CA ASP A 410 23.27 3.31 18.21
C ASP A 410 22.07 4.29 18.29
N ASN A 411 20.84 3.83 18.00
CA ASN A 411 19.63 4.69 17.90
C ASN A 411 19.77 5.84 16.88
N ILE A 412 20.70 5.74 15.93
CA ILE A 412 20.91 6.75 14.88
C ILE A 412 20.42 6.17 13.55
N GLU A 413 19.56 6.93 12.89
CA GLU A 413 19.08 6.65 11.54
C GLU A 413 20.24 6.63 10.54
N ILE A 414 20.36 5.57 9.76
CA ILE A 414 21.34 5.48 8.68
C ILE A 414 20.67 5.93 7.39
N ASP A 415 21.18 7.03 6.83
CA ASP A 415 20.74 7.61 5.56
C ASP A 415 21.03 6.66 4.37
N ASN A 416 20.23 6.77 3.31
CA ASN A 416 20.15 5.85 2.17
C ASN A 416 21.43 5.71 1.33
N LYS A 417 22.45 6.52 1.59
CA LYS A 417 23.72 6.52 0.84
C LYS A 417 24.83 5.66 1.46
N THR A 418 24.70 5.26 2.73
CA THR A 418 25.70 4.43 3.44
C THR A 418 25.35 2.94 3.52
N THR A 419 24.23 2.53 2.93
CA THR A 419 23.58 1.23 3.17
C THR A 419 24.32 0.03 2.58
N PHE A 420 25.10 0.18 1.51
CA PHE A 420 25.55 -0.97 0.71
C PHE A 420 26.61 -1.85 1.39
N ASN A 421 27.55 -1.26 2.16
CA ASN A 421 28.58 -2.04 2.87
C ASN A 421 28.07 -2.65 4.19
N LEU A 422 26.86 -2.30 4.64
CA LEU A 422 26.25 -2.79 5.89
C LEU A 422 25.22 -3.91 5.66
N LEU A 423 24.89 -4.24 4.41
CA LEU A 423 23.92 -5.29 4.04
C LEU A 423 24.30 -6.69 4.55
N ILE A 424 25.57 -6.92 4.89
CA ILE A 424 26.12 -8.22 5.32
C ILE A 424 26.78 -8.09 6.71
N SER A 425 26.44 -7.03 7.46
CA SER A 425 26.98 -6.82 8.80
C SER A 425 26.58 -7.98 9.72
N LYS A 426 27.48 -8.32 10.66
CA LYS A 426 27.22 -9.37 11.67
C LYS A 426 25.96 -9.06 12.50
N GLU A 427 25.68 -7.77 12.69
CA GLU A 427 24.50 -7.30 13.40
C GLU A 427 23.22 -7.55 12.62
N ARG A 428 23.21 -7.30 11.30
CA ARG A 428 22.05 -7.63 10.44
C ARG A 428 21.76 -9.12 10.46
N VAL A 429 22.78 -9.97 10.30
CA VAL A 429 22.63 -11.43 10.34
C VAL A 429 22.05 -11.89 11.68
N LYS A 430 22.53 -11.32 12.78
CA LYS A 430 22.00 -11.59 14.12
C LYS A 430 20.52 -11.19 14.22
N ASN A 431 20.15 -9.99 13.78
CA ASN A 431 18.74 -9.55 13.76
C ASN A 431 17.87 -10.48 12.90
N ILE A 432 18.35 -10.88 11.71
CA ILE A 432 17.63 -11.84 10.84
C ILE A 432 17.34 -13.15 11.57
N ILE A 433 18.35 -13.73 12.22
CA ILE A 433 18.21 -14.97 12.98
C ILE A 433 17.28 -14.80 14.18
N GLU A 434 17.39 -13.68 14.91
CA GLU A 434 16.56 -13.38 16.06
C GLU A 434 15.08 -13.27 15.69
N GLN A 435 14.73 -12.48 14.66
CA GLN A 435 13.33 -12.38 14.20
C GLN A 435 12.83 -13.70 13.61
N ALA A 436 13.65 -14.41 12.84
CA ALA A 436 13.27 -15.69 12.24
C ALA A 436 12.91 -16.74 13.29
N ASN A 437 13.69 -16.80 14.38
CA ASN A 437 13.43 -17.69 15.51
C ASN A 437 12.25 -17.22 16.36
N PHE A 438 12.12 -15.90 16.61
CA PHE A 438 11.05 -15.33 17.42
C PHE A 438 9.66 -15.58 16.81
N TYR A 439 9.51 -15.35 15.51
CA TYR A 439 8.24 -15.58 14.81
C TYR A 439 8.03 -17.04 14.42
N GLY A 440 9.11 -17.79 14.21
CA GLY A 440 9.12 -19.23 13.93
C GLY A 440 8.24 -19.65 12.75
N SER A 441 7.89 -20.93 12.71
CA SER A 441 7.00 -21.54 11.70
C SER A 441 5.78 -22.21 12.34
N ASP A 442 4.79 -22.55 11.53
CA ASP A 442 3.48 -23.05 11.96
C ASP A 442 3.50 -24.31 12.84
N ASN A 443 4.55 -25.13 12.74
CA ASN A 443 4.70 -26.37 13.49
C ASN A 443 6.10 -26.54 14.11
N GLY A 444 6.90 -25.48 14.13
CA GLY A 444 8.28 -25.49 14.64
C GLY A 444 9.32 -26.09 13.68
N ILE A 445 8.92 -26.64 12.53
CA ILE A 445 9.84 -27.16 11.51
C ILE A 445 9.91 -26.18 10.34
N THR A 446 10.94 -25.35 10.33
CA THR A 446 11.09 -24.28 9.32
C THR A 446 11.43 -24.82 7.94
N ARG A 447 10.67 -24.39 6.93
CA ARG A 447 10.92 -24.60 5.50
C ARG A 447 10.76 -23.25 4.81
N GLY A 448 11.86 -22.50 4.78
CA GLY A 448 11.85 -21.08 4.47
C GLY A 448 12.42 -20.71 3.11
N LEU A 449 11.90 -19.62 2.54
CA LEU A 449 12.52 -18.91 1.41
C LEU A 449 12.98 -17.53 1.87
N ILE A 450 14.19 -17.14 1.48
CA ILE A 450 14.75 -15.81 1.78
C ILE A 450 15.01 -15.06 0.47
N PHE A 451 14.34 -13.93 0.31
CA PHE A 451 14.45 -13.08 -0.88
C PHE A 451 15.42 -11.92 -0.63
N CYS A 452 16.55 -11.95 -1.32
CA CYS A 452 17.60 -10.94 -1.25
C CYS A 452 17.54 -9.96 -2.43
N SER A 453 18.24 -8.84 -2.30
CA SER A 453 18.32 -7.80 -3.34
C SER A 453 19.32 -8.16 -4.44
N ARG A 454 20.42 -8.85 -4.10
CA ARG A 454 21.53 -9.14 -5.02
C ARG A 454 22.00 -10.60 -4.92
N LYS A 455 22.61 -11.11 -6.00
CA LYS A 455 23.15 -12.49 -6.06
C LYS A 455 24.24 -12.72 -5.01
N ASN A 456 25.18 -11.77 -4.87
CA ASN A 456 26.28 -11.87 -3.91
C ASN A 456 25.78 -11.86 -2.47
N GLU A 457 24.83 -10.98 -2.16
CA GLU A 457 24.17 -10.93 -0.84
C GLU A 457 23.53 -12.28 -0.48
N ALA A 458 22.81 -12.91 -1.41
CA ALA A 458 22.19 -14.22 -1.19
C ALA A 458 23.23 -15.32 -0.85
N ILE A 459 24.38 -15.32 -1.55
CA ILE A 459 25.46 -16.29 -1.33
C ILE A 459 26.11 -16.06 0.03
N GLU A 460 26.50 -14.81 0.33
CA GLU A 460 27.20 -14.48 1.57
C GLU A 460 26.32 -14.68 2.81
N LEU A 461 25.05 -14.25 2.78
CA LEU A 461 24.12 -14.49 3.88
C LEU A 461 23.86 -15.99 4.09
N SER A 462 23.78 -16.79 3.03
CA SER A 462 23.68 -18.24 3.15
C SER A 462 24.91 -18.84 3.86
N ILE A 463 26.12 -18.38 3.54
CA ILE A 463 27.35 -18.83 4.22
C ILE A 463 27.30 -18.44 5.71
N LEU A 464 26.93 -17.21 6.03
CA LEU A 464 26.88 -16.71 7.41
C LEU A 464 25.80 -17.42 8.24
N LEU A 465 24.63 -17.73 7.68
CA LEU A 465 23.61 -18.51 8.38
C LEU A 465 24.05 -19.97 8.60
N ASN A 466 24.76 -20.57 7.64
CA ASN A 466 25.35 -21.90 7.83
C ASN A 466 26.37 -21.92 8.98
N GLN A 467 27.18 -20.86 9.13
CA GLN A 467 28.11 -20.71 10.26
C GLN A 467 27.38 -20.59 11.61
N ASN A 468 26.13 -20.14 11.62
CA ASN A 468 25.27 -20.04 12.81
C ASN A 468 24.37 -21.28 13.01
N GLY A 469 24.63 -22.39 12.30
CA GLY A 469 23.98 -23.68 12.55
C GLY A 469 22.72 -23.97 11.73
N PHE A 470 22.32 -23.07 10.82
CA PHE A 470 21.20 -23.32 9.89
C PHE A 470 21.66 -24.10 8.66
N LYS A 471 20.81 -24.97 8.11
CA LYS A 471 21.11 -25.66 6.85
C LYS A 471 20.55 -24.85 5.68
N THR A 472 21.41 -24.11 4.97
CA THR A 472 20.94 -23.21 3.90
C THR A 472 21.71 -23.38 2.60
N VAL A 473 21.09 -22.99 1.48
CA VAL A 473 21.72 -22.92 0.16
C VAL A 473 21.27 -21.64 -0.56
N ALA A 474 22.15 -21.03 -1.34
CA ALA A 474 21.80 -19.94 -2.25
C ALA A 474 21.60 -20.47 -3.66
N LEU A 475 20.47 -20.14 -4.28
CA LEU A 475 20.21 -20.39 -5.68
C LEU A 475 20.21 -19.06 -6.44
N THR A 476 20.99 -18.99 -7.52
CA THR A 476 21.03 -17.82 -8.44
C THR A 476 20.58 -18.21 -9.85
N GLY A 477 20.40 -17.21 -10.72
CA GLY A 477 20.07 -17.45 -12.14
C GLY A 477 21.04 -18.41 -12.83
N ASP A 478 22.26 -18.53 -12.30
CA ASP A 478 23.36 -19.33 -12.82
C ASP A 478 23.32 -20.80 -12.33
N SER A 479 22.51 -21.13 -11.32
CA SER A 479 22.33 -22.50 -10.83
C SER A 479 21.63 -23.39 -11.86
N SER A 480 22.10 -24.63 -12.00
CA SER A 480 21.53 -25.63 -12.92
C SER A 480 20.13 -26.09 -12.50
N GLU A 481 19.35 -26.65 -13.44
CA GLU A 481 18.04 -27.23 -13.11
C GLU A 481 18.15 -28.40 -12.11
N GLU A 482 19.23 -29.18 -12.18
CA GLU A 482 19.47 -30.31 -11.27
C GLU A 482 19.75 -29.84 -9.83
N GLU A 483 20.58 -28.81 -9.66
CA GLU A 483 20.85 -28.21 -8.34
C GLU A 483 19.58 -27.61 -7.72
N ARG A 484 18.75 -26.96 -8.55
CA ARG A 484 17.46 -26.42 -8.11
C ARG A 484 16.54 -27.53 -7.63
N ALA A 485 16.37 -28.59 -8.42
CA ALA A 485 15.52 -29.72 -8.08
C ALA A 485 15.97 -30.40 -6.76
N LYS A 486 17.27 -30.69 -6.62
CA LYS A 486 17.83 -31.28 -5.40
C LYS A 486 17.64 -30.40 -4.17
N SER A 487 17.82 -29.08 -4.32
CA SER A 487 17.64 -28.14 -3.21
C SER A 487 16.18 -28.06 -2.76
N ILE A 488 15.23 -28.10 -3.70
CA ILE A 488 13.79 -28.13 -3.40
C ILE A 488 13.42 -29.42 -2.67
N GLU A 489 13.86 -30.58 -3.18
CA GLU A 489 13.63 -31.88 -2.54
C GLU A 489 14.16 -31.91 -1.10
N ARG A 490 15.36 -31.36 -0.88
CA ARG A 490 15.93 -31.22 0.46
C ARG A 490 15.15 -30.26 1.35
N LEU A 491 14.57 -29.18 0.82
CA LEU A 491 13.73 -28.28 1.61
C LEU A 491 12.41 -28.95 2.02
N GLU A 492 11.83 -29.79 1.17
CA GLU A 492 10.56 -30.49 1.43
C GLU A 492 10.70 -31.79 2.23
N SER A 493 11.93 -32.31 2.34
CA SER A 493 12.25 -33.54 3.07
C SER A 493 11.85 -33.45 4.54
N ASP A 494 11.28 -34.54 5.06
CA ASP A 494 11.00 -34.71 6.48
C ASP A 494 12.17 -35.39 7.23
N ASN A 495 13.24 -35.78 6.51
CA ASN A 495 14.48 -36.29 7.10
C ASN A 495 15.30 -35.12 7.65
N VAL A 496 15.29 -34.95 8.98
CA VAL A 496 16.00 -33.87 9.69
C VAL A 496 17.49 -33.79 9.35
N ASN A 497 18.12 -34.91 9.00
CA ASN A 497 19.56 -34.93 8.67
C ASN A 497 19.86 -34.28 7.31
N GLU A 498 19.00 -34.48 6.32
CA GLU A 498 19.19 -34.01 4.94
C GLU A 498 18.46 -32.70 4.64
N LYS A 499 17.43 -32.41 5.43
CA LYS A 499 16.53 -31.28 5.28
C LYS A 499 17.27 -29.94 5.29
N LEU A 500 16.90 -29.04 4.38
CA LEU A 500 17.27 -27.63 4.43
C LEU A 500 16.27 -26.83 5.28
N ASP A 501 16.76 -25.79 5.94
CA ASP A 501 15.93 -24.83 6.66
C ASP A 501 15.54 -23.65 5.76
N TYR A 502 16.49 -23.17 4.94
CA TYR A 502 16.26 -22.04 4.03
C TYR A 502 16.89 -22.22 2.66
N ILE A 503 16.22 -21.66 1.64
CA ILE A 503 16.83 -21.36 0.35
C ILE A 503 16.87 -19.84 0.15
N PHE A 504 18.06 -19.30 -0.10
CA PHE A 504 18.28 -17.91 -0.49
C PHE A 504 18.11 -17.74 -1.99
N THR A 505 17.46 -16.66 -2.42
CA THR A 505 17.18 -16.36 -3.82
C THR A 505 17.12 -14.86 -4.08
N VAL A 506 17.28 -14.46 -5.34
CA VAL A 506 16.89 -13.13 -5.85
C VAL A 506 15.59 -13.28 -6.63
N ASP A 507 15.66 -13.75 -7.88
CA ASP A 507 14.49 -13.78 -8.79
C ASP A 507 14.04 -15.17 -9.25
N ILE A 508 14.76 -16.24 -8.93
CA ILE A 508 14.47 -17.59 -9.47
C ILE A 508 13.07 -18.07 -9.11
N PHE A 509 12.64 -17.78 -7.89
CA PHE A 509 11.36 -18.18 -7.34
C PHE A 509 10.26 -17.13 -7.55
N ASN A 510 10.53 -16.04 -8.28
CA ASN A 510 9.46 -15.12 -8.66
C ASN A 510 8.45 -15.84 -9.58
N GLU A 511 8.89 -16.81 -10.39
CA GLU A 511 8.02 -17.57 -11.31
C GLU A 511 8.42 -19.05 -11.46
N GLY A 512 7.41 -19.92 -11.62
CA GLY A 512 7.58 -21.24 -12.25
C GLY A 512 8.22 -22.37 -11.44
N ILE A 513 8.20 -22.30 -10.10
CA ILE A 513 8.59 -23.43 -9.23
C ILE A 513 7.49 -23.67 -8.17
N ASP A 514 7.20 -24.95 -7.91
CA ASP A 514 6.25 -25.38 -6.90
C ASP A 514 6.97 -25.95 -5.67
N ILE A 515 6.77 -25.32 -4.50
CA ILE A 515 7.25 -25.82 -3.20
C ILE A 515 6.10 -25.68 -2.18
N PRO A 516 5.10 -26.57 -2.22
CA PRO A 516 3.90 -26.45 -1.39
C PRO A 516 4.19 -26.40 0.12
N LYS A 517 5.23 -27.09 0.60
CA LYS A 517 5.57 -27.18 2.04
C LYS A 517 6.24 -25.92 2.63
N VAL A 518 6.47 -24.85 1.87
CA VAL A 518 7.02 -23.59 2.41
C VAL A 518 6.08 -23.03 3.48
N ASN A 519 6.64 -22.75 4.66
CA ASN A 519 5.90 -22.22 5.81
C ASN A 519 6.53 -20.95 6.41
N GLN A 520 7.67 -20.48 5.87
CA GLN A 520 8.25 -19.19 6.22
C GLN A 520 8.79 -18.45 4.99
N ILE A 521 8.55 -17.15 4.92
CA ILE A 521 9.09 -16.27 3.90
C ILE A 521 9.79 -15.11 4.59
N ILE A 522 11.04 -14.85 4.24
CA ILE A 522 11.80 -13.70 4.73
C ILE A 522 12.12 -12.80 3.53
N MET A 523 11.74 -11.52 3.62
CA MET A 523 12.01 -10.51 2.61
C MET A 523 13.10 -9.57 3.14
N LEU A 524 14.24 -9.53 2.45
CA LEU A 524 15.42 -8.72 2.83
C LEU A 524 15.73 -7.61 1.80
N ARG A 525 14.77 -7.34 0.91
CA ARG A 525 14.95 -6.41 -0.23
C ARG A 525 13.86 -5.36 -0.25
N PRO A 526 14.15 -4.16 -0.77
CA PRO A 526 13.13 -3.13 -0.96
C PRO A 526 11.97 -3.64 -1.82
N THR A 527 10.75 -3.26 -1.45
CA THR A 527 9.58 -3.51 -2.30
C THR A 527 9.56 -2.51 -3.45
N VAL A 528 10.07 -2.93 -4.61
CA VAL A 528 10.08 -2.11 -5.85
C VAL A 528 8.75 -2.24 -6.61
N SER A 529 8.02 -3.33 -6.42
CA SER A 529 6.76 -3.60 -7.11
C SER A 529 5.82 -4.44 -6.26
N ALA A 530 4.57 -3.97 -6.12
CA ALA A 530 3.49 -4.72 -5.46
C ALA A 530 3.22 -6.07 -6.12
N ILE A 531 3.42 -6.17 -7.44
CA ILE A 531 3.23 -7.38 -8.22
C ILE A 531 4.24 -8.45 -7.79
N ILE A 532 5.52 -8.09 -7.76
CA ILE A 532 6.58 -9.04 -7.40
C ILE A 532 6.44 -9.45 -5.93
N PHE A 533 6.06 -8.51 -5.05
CA PHE A 533 5.77 -8.79 -3.65
C PHE A 533 4.69 -9.87 -3.49
N ILE A 534 3.55 -9.75 -4.18
CA ILE A 534 2.45 -10.74 -4.14
C ILE A 534 2.89 -12.08 -4.73
N GLN A 535 3.70 -12.08 -5.81
CA GLN A 535 4.23 -13.30 -6.40
C GLN A 535 5.12 -14.06 -5.41
N GLN A 536 5.98 -13.36 -4.67
CA GLN A 536 6.87 -13.93 -3.66
C GLN A 536 6.08 -14.47 -2.46
N LEU A 537 5.17 -13.66 -1.92
CA LEU A 537 4.25 -14.08 -0.86
C LEU A 537 3.47 -15.34 -1.26
N GLY A 538 2.93 -15.35 -2.47
CA GLY A 538 2.15 -16.45 -3.05
C GLY A 538 2.87 -17.80 -3.14
N ARG A 539 4.20 -17.83 -2.99
CA ARG A 539 4.95 -19.09 -2.93
C ARG A 539 4.67 -19.88 -1.66
N GLY A 540 4.41 -19.19 -0.55
CA GLY A 540 4.03 -19.82 0.72
C GLY A 540 2.55 -20.18 0.79
N LEU A 541 1.68 -19.46 0.08
CA LEU A 541 0.22 -19.50 0.28
C LEU A 541 -0.50 -20.77 -0.23
N ARG A 542 0.23 -21.74 -0.79
CA ARG A 542 -0.38 -23.02 -1.24
C ARG A 542 -0.81 -23.88 -0.07
N LYS A 543 -2.00 -24.47 -0.12
CA LYS A 543 -2.48 -25.41 0.92
C LYS A 543 -1.81 -26.79 0.81
N VAL A 544 -1.40 -27.34 1.95
CA VAL A 544 -0.86 -28.70 2.11
C VAL A 544 -1.29 -29.25 3.46
N ASP A 545 -1.56 -30.56 3.52
CA ASP A 545 -1.85 -31.24 4.78
C ASP A 545 -0.72 -31.04 5.79
N GLY A 546 -1.09 -30.63 7.01
CA GLY A 546 -0.15 -30.36 8.10
C GLY A 546 0.51 -28.98 8.08
N LYS A 547 0.20 -28.12 7.09
CA LYS A 547 0.56 -26.70 7.12
C LYS A 547 -0.63 -25.84 7.56
N SER A 548 -0.51 -25.20 8.71
CA SER A 548 -1.58 -24.36 9.29
C SER A 548 -1.58 -22.94 8.74
N TYR A 549 -0.40 -22.34 8.57
CA TYR A 549 -0.23 -20.97 8.06
C TYR A 549 1.20 -20.74 7.54
N VAL A 550 1.44 -19.56 6.98
CA VAL A 550 2.77 -19.09 6.54
C VAL A 550 3.20 -17.92 7.41
N THR A 551 4.40 -17.98 7.99
CA THR A 551 5.03 -16.82 8.63
C THR A 551 5.73 -15.97 7.58
N VAL A 552 5.44 -14.68 7.50
CA VAL A 552 6.09 -13.76 6.57
C VAL A 552 6.78 -12.67 7.37
N ILE A 553 8.09 -12.53 7.21
CA ILE A 553 8.91 -11.54 7.93
C ILE A 553 9.53 -10.62 6.89
N ASP A 554 9.19 -9.33 6.96
CA ASP A 554 9.65 -8.33 6.01
C ASP A 554 10.55 -7.31 6.70
N PHE A 555 11.82 -7.29 6.32
CA PHE A 555 12.83 -6.39 6.88
C PHE A 555 12.77 -5.05 6.13
N ILE A 556 12.15 -4.06 6.77
CA ILE A 556 11.81 -2.77 6.19
C ILE A 556 12.86 -1.72 6.57
N GLY A 557 13.63 -1.32 5.56
CA GLY A 557 14.58 -0.21 5.60
C GLY A 557 13.92 1.14 5.33
N ASN A 558 14.73 2.19 5.19
CA ASN A 558 14.26 3.54 4.90
C ASN A 558 14.05 3.77 3.39
N TYR A 559 13.14 3.01 2.78
CA TYR A 559 12.92 3.06 1.34
C TYR A 559 11.75 3.98 0.98
N GLU A 560 11.93 4.79 -0.07
CA GLU A 560 10.88 5.67 -0.60
C GLU A 560 9.64 4.90 -1.06
N ASN A 561 9.81 3.64 -1.46
CA ASN A 561 8.75 2.79 -2.02
C ASN A 561 7.99 1.96 -0.97
N ASN A 562 8.20 2.19 0.34
CA ASN A 562 7.52 1.44 1.40
C ASN A 562 5.98 1.56 1.36
N TYR A 563 5.43 2.61 0.73
CA TYR A 563 3.98 2.76 0.52
C TYR A 563 3.37 1.68 -0.39
N LEU A 564 4.18 0.91 -1.13
CA LEU A 564 3.71 -0.22 -1.94
C LEU A 564 3.33 -1.45 -1.10
N ILE A 565 3.84 -1.57 0.12
CA ILE A 565 3.57 -2.69 1.03
C ILE A 565 2.07 -2.77 1.38
N PRO A 566 1.41 -1.69 1.88
CA PRO A 566 -0.03 -1.74 2.11
C PRO A 566 -0.83 -1.97 0.82
N ILE A 567 -0.43 -1.40 -0.32
CA ILE A 567 -1.09 -1.63 -1.61
C ILE A 567 -1.09 -3.13 -1.96
N ALA A 568 0.06 -3.79 -1.80
CA ALA A 568 0.22 -5.20 -2.12
C ALA A 568 -0.56 -6.13 -1.18
N LEU A 569 -0.53 -5.84 0.13
CA LEU A 569 -1.15 -6.69 1.15
C LEU A 569 -2.68 -6.53 1.23
N TYR A 570 -3.17 -5.29 1.14
CA TYR A 570 -4.60 -4.98 1.26
C TYR A 570 -5.29 -4.88 -0.09
N GLY A 571 -4.56 -4.94 -1.22
CA GLY A 571 -5.13 -4.92 -2.57
C GLY A 571 -5.78 -3.59 -2.98
N ASP A 572 -5.55 -2.51 -2.22
CA ASP A 572 -6.05 -1.18 -2.55
C ASP A 572 -5.14 -0.52 -3.59
N THR A 573 -5.59 -0.52 -4.84
CA THR A 573 -4.90 0.11 -5.98
C THR A 573 -5.40 1.53 -6.29
N SER A 574 -6.09 2.19 -5.36
CA SER A 574 -6.53 3.59 -5.54
C SER A 574 -5.39 4.59 -5.43
N TYR A 575 -4.30 4.23 -4.73
CA TYR A 575 -3.20 5.13 -4.35
C TYR A 575 -3.67 6.37 -3.57
N ASN A 576 -4.85 6.30 -2.95
CA ASN A 576 -5.35 7.34 -2.08
C ASN A 576 -4.60 7.28 -0.74
N LYS A 577 -3.85 8.34 -0.41
CA LYS A 577 -3.01 8.37 0.80
C LYS A 577 -3.81 8.10 2.07
N ASP A 578 -5.04 8.60 2.18
CA ASP A 578 -5.86 8.43 3.38
C ASP A 578 -6.34 6.99 3.54
N SER A 579 -6.75 6.36 2.42
CA SER A 579 -7.06 4.93 2.40
C SER A 579 -5.87 4.09 2.87
N LEU A 580 -4.67 4.36 2.36
CA LEU A 580 -3.45 3.63 2.76
C LEU A 580 -3.12 3.81 4.26
N ARG A 581 -3.24 5.04 4.79
CA ARG A 581 -3.01 5.30 6.23
C ARG A 581 -4.02 4.57 7.10
N LYS A 582 -5.28 4.55 6.68
CA LYS A 582 -6.35 3.83 7.37
C LYS A 582 -6.06 2.33 7.41
N LEU A 583 -5.66 1.73 6.30
CA LEU A 583 -5.32 0.30 6.22
C LEU A 583 -4.15 -0.06 7.15
N ILE A 584 -3.11 0.77 7.22
CA ILE A 584 -1.99 0.58 8.16
C ILE A 584 -2.42 0.74 9.62
N THR A 585 -3.37 1.62 9.90
CA THR A 585 -3.89 1.85 11.26
C THR A 585 -4.81 0.74 11.72
N GLU A 586 -5.70 0.27 10.84
CA GLU A 586 -6.66 -0.80 11.13
C GLU A 586 -6.00 -2.19 11.13
N GLY A 587 -4.84 -2.34 10.48
CA GLY A 587 -4.01 -3.54 10.54
C GLY A 587 -4.77 -4.80 10.14
N SER A 588 -4.73 -5.81 11.01
CA SER A 588 -5.35 -7.11 10.79
C SER A 588 -6.89 -7.13 10.70
N ARG A 589 -7.57 -6.00 11.00
CA ARG A 589 -9.04 -5.91 10.99
C ARG A 589 -9.63 -6.03 9.59
N MET A 590 -8.96 -5.45 8.59
CA MET A 590 -9.45 -5.40 7.20
C MET A 590 -9.06 -6.63 6.37
N ILE A 591 -8.17 -7.49 6.90
CA ILE A 591 -7.71 -8.67 6.17
C ILE A 591 -8.73 -9.81 6.30
N PRO A 592 -9.15 -10.43 5.19
CA PRO A 592 -10.01 -11.61 5.22
C PRO A 592 -9.41 -12.81 5.95
N GLY A 593 -10.29 -13.63 6.53
CA GLY A 593 -9.91 -14.90 7.16
C GLY A 593 -9.11 -14.73 8.46
N SER A 594 -8.29 -15.74 8.75
CA SER A 594 -7.44 -15.82 9.95
C SER A 594 -6.03 -15.24 9.77
N SER A 595 -5.73 -14.70 8.58
CA SER A 595 -4.47 -14.01 8.32
C SER A 595 -4.34 -12.71 9.12
N THR A 596 -3.10 -12.34 9.44
CA THR A 596 -2.79 -11.10 10.19
C THR A 596 -1.66 -10.33 9.53
N ILE A 597 -1.70 -9.01 9.70
CA ILE A 597 -0.65 -8.06 9.31
C ILE A 597 -0.30 -7.24 10.53
N ASN A 598 0.98 -7.23 10.87
CA ASN A 598 1.51 -6.49 11.99
C ASN A 598 2.79 -5.77 11.56
N PHE A 599 2.95 -4.54 12.03
CA PHE A 599 4.16 -3.74 11.85
C PHE A 599 4.68 -3.36 13.23
N ASP A 600 6.01 -3.38 13.42
CA ASP A 600 6.57 -2.68 14.58
C ASP A 600 6.36 -1.15 14.45
N GLU A 601 6.47 -0.42 15.56
CA GLU A 601 6.16 1.01 15.62
C GLU A 601 7.02 1.83 14.64
N ILE A 602 8.31 1.53 14.59
CA ILE A 602 9.29 2.23 13.74
C ILE A 602 9.01 1.96 12.26
N THR A 603 8.67 0.73 11.90
CA THR A 603 8.29 0.34 10.55
C THR A 603 6.98 1.03 10.15
N LYS A 604 6.01 1.11 11.06
CA LYS A 604 4.74 1.81 10.82
C LYS A 604 4.99 3.30 10.52
N GLU A 605 5.87 3.95 11.27
CA GLU A 605 6.31 5.33 11.02
C GLU A 605 6.99 5.47 9.66
N LYS A 606 7.92 4.59 9.29
CA LYS A 606 8.59 4.61 7.97
C LYS A 606 7.60 4.47 6.82
N ILE A 607 6.59 3.60 6.97
CA ILE A 607 5.53 3.47 5.96
C ILE A 607 4.73 4.78 5.87
N PHE A 608 4.33 5.38 7.00
CA PHE A 608 3.65 6.67 6.99
C PHE A 608 4.48 7.78 6.33
N GLN A 609 5.77 7.89 6.67
CA GLN A 609 6.69 8.85 6.06
C GLN A 609 6.78 8.65 4.54
N SER A 610 6.89 7.39 4.08
CA SER A 610 6.90 7.09 2.64
C SER A 610 5.58 7.44 1.93
N ILE A 611 4.42 7.28 2.61
CA ILE A 611 3.12 7.71 2.07
C ILE A 611 3.06 9.24 1.98
N ASP A 612 3.58 9.93 2.99
CA ASP A 612 3.58 11.39 3.05
C ASP A 612 4.48 12.00 1.97
N SER A 613 5.71 11.49 1.81
CA SER A 613 6.68 11.97 0.83
C SER A 613 6.36 11.57 -0.62
N ALA A 614 5.72 10.42 -0.84
CA ALA A 614 5.43 9.92 -2.18
C ALA A 614 4.50 10.87 -2.97
N ASN A 615 4.90 11.21 -4.20
CA ASN A 615 4.06 11.97 -5.10
C ASN A 615 3.12 11.03 -5.88
N MET A 616 1.85 10.97 -5.46
CA MET A 616 0.82 10.16 -6.12
C MET A 616 0.26 10.80 -7.40
N GLN A 617 0.86 11.88 -7.90
CA GLN A 617 0.39 12.61 -9.08
C GLN A 617 1.48 12.71 -10.17
N LEU A 618 2.52 11.86 -10.11
CA LEU A 618 3.52 11.80 -11.17
C LEU A 618 2.85 11.41 -12.51
N PHE A 619 3.13 12.20 -13.54
CA PHE A 619 2.52 12.00 -14.87
C PHE A 619 2.84 10.62 -15.45
N SER A 620 4.08 10.16 -15.27
CA SER A 620 4.54 8.84 -15.71
C SER A 620 3.69 7.72 -15.11
N ASP A 621 3.38 7.80 -13.82
CA ASP A 621 2.60 6.78 -13.12
C ASP A 621 1.10 6.87 -13.47
N LEU A 622 0.52 8.06 -13.50
CA LEU A 622 -0.86 8.26 -13.97
C LEU A 622 -1.05 7.75 -15.40
N LYS A 623 -0.09 8.01 -16.30
CA LYS A 623 -0.13 7.51 -17.67
C LYS A 623 -0.05 5.99 -17.73
N LYS A 624 0.78 5.35 -16.89
CA LYS A 624 0.87 3.88 -16.80
C LYS A 624 -0.44 3.27 -16.30
N ASP A 625 -1.03 3.82 -15.23
CA ASP A 625 -2.29 3.35 -14.66
C ASP A 625 -3.47 3.53 -15.64
N TYR A 626 -3.50 4.67 -16.33
CA TYR A 626 -4.44 4.93 -17.42
C TYR A 626 -4.30 3.90 -18.55
N ALA A 627 -3.07 3.70 -19.05
CA ALA A 627 -2.81 2.77 -20.13
C ALA A 627 -3.19 1.34 -19.74
N LEU A 628 -2.92 0.94 -18.50
CA LEU A 628 -3.31 -0.37 -17.99
C LEU A 628 -4.83 -0.58 -18.04
N LEU A 629 -5.63 0.40 -17.60
CA LEU A 629 -7.08 0.29 -17.66
C LEU A 629 -7.60 0.35 -19.11
N GLN A 630 -7.01 1.20 -19.95
CA GLN A 630 -7.29 1.25 -21.38
C GLN A 630 -7.07 -0.12 -22.04
N PHE A 631 -5.95 -0.79 -21.72
CA PHE A 631 -5.65 -2.14 -22.19
C PHE A 631 -6.67 -3.16 -21.68
N LYS A 632 -7.12 -3.06 -20.43
CA LYS A 632 -8.19 -3.95 -19.92
C LYS A 632 -9.51 -3.78 -20.68
N LEU A 633 -9.89 -2.54 -21.00
CA LEU A 633 -11.17 -2.21 -21.62
C LEU A 633 -11.17 -2.31 -23.14
N GLY A 634 -10.02 -2.14 -23.79
CA GLY A 634 -9.91 -1.99 -25.24
C GLY A 634 -10.44 -0.65 -25.78
N ARG A 635 -10.69 0.33 -24.90
CA ARG A 635 -11.16 1.69 -25.23
C ARG A 635 -10.61 2.71 -24.24
N ILE A 636 -10.72 4.00 -24.56
CA ILE A 636 -10.41 5.09 -23.62
C ILE A 636 -11.29 4.92 -22.36
N PRO A 637 -10.68 4.79 -21.16
CA PRO A 637 -11.42 4.72 -19.91
C PRO A 637 -12.01 6.08 -19.54
N MET A 638 -13.17 6.06 -18.91
CA MET A 638 -13.83 7.16 -18.23
C MET A 638 -13.59 7.04 -16.71
N MET A 639 -13.87 8.08 -15.92
CA MET A 639 -13.66 8.09 -14.46
C MET A 639 -14.41 6.95 -13.76
N MET A 640 -15.65 6.66 -14.17
CA MET A 640 -16.42 5.55 -13.60
C MET A 640 -15.79 4.18 -13.89
N ASP A 641 -15.08 4.02 -15.00
CA ASP A 641 -14.40 2.75 -15.29
C ASP A 641 -13.29 2.47 -14.24
N PHE A 642 -12.57 3.50 -13.77
CA PHE A 642 -11.58 3.32 -12.71
C PHE A 642 -12.22 2.84 -11.41
N ILE A 643 -13.40 3.37 -11.08
CA ILE A 643 -14.16 2.97 -9.89
C ILE A 643 -14.63 1.51 -10.01
N GLU A 644 -15.27 1.16 -11.13
CA GLU A 644 -15.82 -0.18 -11.36
C GLU A 644 -14.74 -1.27 -11.34
N HIS A 645 -13.53 -0.93 -11.82
CA HIS A 645 -12.38 -1.82 -11.83
C HIS A 645 -11.49 -1.70 -10.58
N GLY A 646 -11.87 -0.93 -9.56
CA GLY A 646 -11.09 -0.74 -8.32
C GLY A 646 -9.66 -0.24 -8.56
N SER A 647 -9.46 0.55 -9.62
CA SER A 647 -8.16 1.04 -10.07
C SER A 647 -7.78 2.37 -9.40
N ARG A 648 -6.79 3.08 -9.96
CA ARG A 648 -6.33 4.40 -9.50
C ARG A 648 -7.50 5.34 -9.24
N ASP A 649 -7.48 6.07 -8.12
CA ASP A 649 -8.49 7.07 -7.80
C ASP A 649 -8.62 8.08 -8.96
N PRO A 650 -9.79 8.15 -9.63
CA PRO A 650 -9.95 8.99 -10.82
C PRO A 650 -9.78 10.49 -10.51
N TYR A 651 -9.95 10.91 -9.25
CA TYR A 651 -9.77 12.30 -8.86
C TYR A 651 -8.29 12.73 -8.94
N LEU A 652 -7.32 11.82 -8.82
CA LEU A 652 -5.89 12.15 -8.95
C LEU A 652 -5.54 12.69 -10.35
N TYR A 653 -6.22 12.21 -11.39
CA TYR A 653 -6.08 12.75 -12.76
C TYR A 653 -6.63 14.18 -12.88
N VAL A 654 -7.74 14.47 -12.17
CA VAL A 654 -8.34 15.80 -12.08
C VAL A 654 -7.42 16.76 -11.32
N GLU A 655 -6.81 16.33 -10.22
CA GLU A 655 -5.84 17.13 -9.48
C GLU A 655 -4.64 17.51 -10.36
N TYR A 656 -4.11 16.55 -11.12
CA TYR A 656 -2.96 16.74 -12.00
C TYR A 656 -3.25 17.65 -13.22
N SER A 657 -4.42 17.51 -13.86
CA SER A 657 -4.74 18.21 -15.14
C SER A 657 -5.96 19.15 -15.10
N ASN A 658 -6.45 19.51 -13.91
CA ASN A 658 -7.68 20.29 -13.67
C ASN A 658 -9.00 19.61 -14.04
N SER A 659 -9.00 18.71 -15.03
CA SER A 659 -10.13 17.86 -15.40
C SER A 659 -9.61 16.57 -16.00
N TYR A 660 -10.45 15.53 -16.01
CA TYR A 660 -10.10 14.26 -16.66
C TYR A 660 -9.98 14.43 -18.19
N TYR A 661 -10.83 15.26 -18.79
CA TYR A 661 -10.74 15.62 -20.21
C TYR A 661 -9.36 16.19 -20.60
N ASN A 662 -8.85 17.13 -19.81
CA ASN A 662 -7.51 17.70 -20.05
C ASN A 662 -6.39 16.66 -19.90
N PHE A 663 -6.56 15.67 -19.03
CA PHE A 663 -5.61 14.57 -18.93
C PHE A 663 -5.63 13.71 -20.21
N ILE A 664 -6.81 13.38 -20.72
CA ILE A 664 -6.95 12.63 -21.98
C ILE A 664 -6.27 13.37 -23.14
N LEU A 665 -6.49 14.68 -23.29
CA LEU A 665 -5.83 15.48 -24.33
C LEU A 665 -4.30 15.45 -24.27
N LYS A 666 -3.71 15.27 -23.08
CA LYS A 666 -2.25 15.15 -22.92
C LYS A 666 -1.73 13.77 -23.29
N VAL A 667 -2.52 12.71 -23.07
CA VAL A 667 -2.08 11.32 -23.24
C VAL A 667 -2.43 10.79 -24.64
N GLU A 668 -3.62 11.09 -25.14
CA GLU A 668 -4.17 10.61 -26.40
C GLU A 668 -4.00 11.66 -27.51
N LYS A 669 -2.86 11.61 -28.21
CA LYS A 669 -2.54 12.58 -29.29
C LYS A 669 -3.53 12.54 -30.46
N ASP A 670 -4.17 11.40 -30.69
CA ASP A 670 -5.13 11.19 -31.78
C ASP A 670 -6.58 11.50 -31.37
N PHE A 671 -6.81 11.98 -30.15
CA PHE A 671 -8.14 12.34 -29.65
C PHE A 671 -8.61 13.68 -30.26
N ASN A 672 -9.11 13.60 -31.50
CA ASN A 672 -9.51 14.74 -32.35
C ASN A 672 -10.93 15.26 -32.03
N THR A 673 -11.17 15.70 -30.80
CA THR A 673 -12.43 16.40 -30.45
C THR A 673 -12.12 17.78 -29.90
N GLU A 674 -12.46 18.83 -30.64
CA GLU A 674 -12.21 20.22 -30.21
C GLU A 674 -13.37 20.77 -29.38
N LEU A 675 -13.34 20.59 -28.06
CA LEU A 675 -14.18 21.37 -27.17
C LEU A 675 -13.76 22.84 -27.18
N SER A 676 -14.73 23.75 -27.10
CA SER A 676 -14.44 25.19 -26.96
C SER A 676 -13.72 25.49 -25.65
N LYS A 677 -12.90 26.56 -25.62
CA LYS A 677 -12.23 27.03 -24.38
C LYS A 677 -13.20 27.20 -23.20
N LYS A 678 -14.45 27.61 -23.49
CA LYS A 678 -15.50 27.77 -22.47
C LYS A 678 -15.95 26.42 -21.90
N GLN A 679 -16.22 25.43 -22.76
CA GLN A 679 -16.58 24.07 -22.33
C GLN A 679 -15.47 23.41 -21.49
N ILE A 680 -14.20 23.54 -21.93
CA ILE A 680 -13.05 23.02 -21.17
C ILE A 680 -13.00 23.63 -19.78
N LYS A 681 -13.11 24.96 -19.67
CA LYS A 681 -13.10 25.65 -18.38
C LYS A 681 -14.28 25.24 -17.49
N ILE A 682 -15.46 24.99 -18.07
CA ILE A 682 -16.61 24.46 -17.32
C ILE A 682 -16.29 23.07 -16.76
N LEU A 683 -15.71 22.16 -17.56
CA LEU A 683 -15.30 20.84 -17.07
C LEU A 683 -14.27 20.92 -15.93
N GLU A 684 -13.30 21.83 -16.01
CA GLU A 684 -12.32 22.05 -14.93
C GLU A 684 -13.00 22.50 -13.63
N LEU A 685 -13.90 23.48 -13.73
CA LEU A 685 -14.62 24.01 -12.58
C LEU A 685 -15.54 22.97 -11.97
N PHE A 686 -16.31 22.23 -12.77
CA PHE A 686 -17.14 21.14 -12.28
C PHE A 686 -16.30 20.07 -11.59
N SER A 687 -15.22 19.61 -12.22
CA SER A 687 -14.38 18.53 -11.68
C SER A 687 -13.76 18.90 -10.33
N LYS A 688 -13.25 20.13 -10.17
CA LYS A 688 -12.55 20.56 -8.94
C LYS A 688 -13.46 21.11 -7.84
N GLU A 689 -14.53 21.80 -8.23
CA GLU A 689 -15.31 22.64 -7.31
C GLU A 689 -16.69 22.07 -6.98
N ILE A 690 -17.23 21.16 -7.80
CA ILE A 690 -18.57 20.59 -7.60
C ILE A 690 -18.48 19.07 -7.42
N ASN A 691 -17.89 18.39 -8.40
CA ASN A 691 -17.75 16.94 -8.47
C ASN A 691 -16.55 16.42 -7.63
N ASN A 692 -16.16 17.14 -6.57
CA ASN A 692 -15.12 16.71 -5.63
C ASN A 692 -15.63 15.74 -4.56
N SER A 693 -16.87 15.27 -4.69
CA SER A 693 -17.59 14.33 -3.82
C SER A 693 -17.82 14.79 -2.38
N LYS A 694 -17.49 16.02 -1.98
CA LYS A 694 -17.64 16.50 -0.58
C LYS A 694 -19.07 16.91 -0.23
N ARG A 695 -19.85 17.38 -1.21
CA ARG A 695 -21.26 17.77 -1.11
C ARG A 695 -22.02 17.18 -2.31
N VAL A 696 -23.06 16.40 -2.05
CA VAL A 696 -23.71 15.58 -3.08
C VAL A 696 -24.86 16.31 -3.77
N GLU A 697 -25.45 17.30 -3.11
CA GLU A 697 -26.63 18.03 -3.56
C GLU A 697 -26.43 18.66 -4.94
N GLU A 698 -25.30 19.34 -5.17
CA GLU A 698 -25.01 19.99 -6.45
C GLU A 698 -24.90 18.96 -7.58
N SER A 699 -24.16 17.87 -7.34
CA SER A 699 -23.97 16.78 -8.30
C SER A 699 -25.29 16.10 -8.65
N LEU A 700 -26.17 15.87 -7.65
CA LEU A 700 -27.48 15.26 -7.86
C LEU A 700 -28.45 16.17 -8.62
N ILE A 701 -28.42 17.48 -8.39
CA ILE A 701 -29.23 18.44 -9.17
C ILE A 701 -28.87 18.32 -10.65
N ILE A 702 -27.56 18.35 -10.96
CA ILE A 702 -27.06 18.21 -12.34
C ILE A 702 -27.47 16.86 -12.94
N LYS A 703 -27.22 15.76 -12.23
CA LYS A 703 -27.56 14.41 -12.69
C LYS A 703 -29.04 14.27 -13.01
N LEU A 704 -29.91 14.67 -12.10
CA LEU A 704 -31.35 14.55 -12.27
C LEU A 704 -31.89 15.47 -13.38
N LEU A 705 -31.27 16.63 -13.60
CA LEU A 705 -31.63 17.50 -14.73
C LEU A 705 -31.17 16.93 -16.06
N LEU A 706 -29.95 16.36 -16.14
CA LEU A 706 -29.46 15.70 -17.35
C LEU A 706 -30.33 14.49 -17.73
N ASP A 707 -30.80 13.73 -16.73
CA ASP A 707 -31.62 12.53 -16.98
C ASP A 707 -33.08 12.86 -17.34
N ASN A 708 -33.67 13.92 -16.76
CA ASN A 708 -35.13 14.17 -16.85
C ASN A 708 -35.50 15.46 -17.59
N GLY A 709 -34.53 16.33 -17.91
CA GLY A 709 -34.73 17.65 -18.53
C GLY A 709 -35.37 18.71 -17.63
N LYS A 710 -36.13 18.32 -16.60
CA LYS A 710 -36.75 19.22 -15.62
C LYS A 710 -36.76 18.61 -14.23
N LEU A 711 -36.43 19.42 -13.21
CA LEU A 711 -36.41 18.98 -11.81
C LEU A 711 -37.16 19.97 -10.92
N SER A 712 -38.20 19.52 -10.22
CA SER A 712 -38.86 20.35 -9.21
C SER A 712 -38.12 20.30 -7.87
N ILE A 713 -38.10 21.41 -7.12
CA ILE A 713 -37.50 21.46 -5.77
C ILE A 713 -38.13 20.39 -4.85
N LYS A 714 -39.44 20.17 -4.97
CA LYS A 714 -40.18 19.15 -4.20
C LYS A 714 -39.68 17.74 -4.52
N THR A 715 -39.48 17.44 -5.81
CA THR A 715 -38.95 16.14 -6.25
C THR A 715 -37.53 15.93 -5.76
N PHE A 716 -36.69 16.97 -5.84
CA PHE A 716 -35.31 16.93 -5.35
C PHE A 716 -35.25 16.62 -3.84
N LYS A 717 -35.97 17.40 -3.01
CA LYS A 717 -36.04 17.16 -1.55
C LYS A 717 -36.53 15.74 -1.22
N LYS A 718 -37.54 15.24 -1.95
CA LYS A 718 -38.05 13.87 -1.77
C LYS A 718 -37.01 12.81 -2.13
N THR A 719 -36.21 13.06 -3.16
CA THR A 719 -35.15 12.12 -3.61
C THR A 719 -34.03 12.02 -2.58
N ILE A 720 -33.56 13.16 -2.06
CA ILE A 720 -32.55 13.18 -0.97
C ILE A 720 -33.09 12.49 0.27
N LEU A 721 -34.32 12.81 0.71
CA LEU A 721 -34.92 12.16 1.87
C LEU A 721 -35.04 10.65 1.70
N LYS A 722 -35.44 10.18 0.51
CA LYS A 722 -35.56 8.74 0.23
C LYS A 722 -34.20 8.04 0.22
N LYS A 723 -33.17 8.67 -0.36
CA LYS A 723 -31.86 8.04 -0.57
C LYS A 723 -30.95 8.16 0.66
N TYR A 724 -30.89 9.33 1.27
CA TYR A 724 -29.98 9.66 2.37
C TYR A 724 -30.67 9.92 3.71
N GLN A 725 -32.00 9.79 3.82
CA GLN A 725 -32.71 9.92 5.11
C GLN A 725 -32.53 11.27 5.83
N TYR A 726 -32.12 12.33 5.13
CA TYR A 726 -32.09 13.70 5.66
C TYR A 726 -32.86 14.68 4.75
N THR A 727 -33.23 15.83 5.29
CA THR A 727 -33.96 16.88 4.56
C THR A 727 -33.05 18.05 4.23
N VAL A 728 -33.13 18.55 2.99
CA VAL A 728 -32.39 19.72 2.53
C VAL A 728 -33.18 21.01 2.83
N SER A 729 -32.53 21.99 3.45
CA SER A 729 -33.12 23.32 3.71
C SER A 729 -33.22 24.16 2.43
N ASP A 730 -34.08 25.19 2.42
CA ASP A 730 -34.17 26.10 1.28
C ASP A 730 -32.87 26.92 1.10
N GLU A 731 -32.22 27.33 2.18
CA GLU A 731 -30.89 27.96 2.17
C GLU A 731 -29.82 27.07 1.51
N THR A 732 -29.87 25.76 1.77
CA THR A 732 -28.95 24.79 1.18
C THR A 732 -29.20 24.63 -0.33
N ILE A 733 -30.45 24.77 -0.77
CA ILE A 733 -30.80 24.76 -2.20
C ILE A 733 -30.32 26.03 -2.90
N GLU A 734 -30.53 27.19 -2.29
CA GLU A 734 -30.04 28.48 -2.81
C GLU A 734 -28.51 28.47 -2.91
N SER A 735 -27.84 27.99 -1.86
CA SER A 735 -26.38 27.78 -1.86
C SER A 735 -25.93 26.81 -2.96
N ALA A 736 -26.64 25.70 -3.17
CA ALA A 736 -26.29 24.75 -4.23
C ALA A 736 -26.37 25.40 -5.62
N VAL A 737 -27.41 26.19 -5.91
CA VAL A 737 -27.54 26.93 -7.18
C VAL A 737 -26.45 28.00 -7.33
N PHE A 738 -26.15 28.72 -6.25
CA PHE A 738 -25.08 29.71 -6.22
C PHE A 738 -23.69 29.09 -6.52
N ASN A 739 -23.43 27.90 -5.97
CA ASN A 739 -22.20 27.14 -6.23
C ASN A 739 -22.16 26.57 -7.66
N LEU A 740 -23.28 26.04 -8.17
CA LEU A 740 -23.39 25.53 -9.54
C LEU A 740 -23.18 26.62 -10.60
N ASN A 741 -23.51 27.88 -10.27
CA ASN A 741 -23.18 29.03 -11.11
C ASN A 741 -21.77 29.60 -10.85
N PHE A 742 -20.97 28.96 -9.99
CA PHE A 742 -19.59 29.33 -9.64
C PHE A 742 -19.43 30.75 -9.08
N GLU A 743 -20.42 31.21 -8.28
CA GLU A 743 -20.36 32.52 -7.63
C GLU A 743 -19.52 32.51 -6.34
N PHE A 744 -19.47 31.37 -5.65
CA PHE A 744 -18.67 31.16 -4.44
C PHE A 744 -17.16 31.19 -4.71
N ILE A 745 -16.74 30.70 -5.88
CA ILE A 745 -15.34 30.63 -6.29
C ILE A 745 -14.88 31.99 -6.77
N ARG A 746 -13.81 32.51 -6.15
CA ARG A 746 -13.20 33.80 -6.48
C ARG A 746 -11.83 33.59 -7.11
N GLU A 747 -11.60 34.19 -8.27
CA GLU A 747 -10.30 34.22 -8.93
C GLU A 747 -9.76 35.66 -8.96
N LYS A 748 -8.43 35.83 -8.98
CA LYS A 748 -7.80 37.15 -9.01
C LYS A 748 -7.69 37.62 -10.47
N LYS A 749 -8.34 38.74 -10.80
CA LYS A 749 -8.23 39.40 -12.11
C LYS A 749 -7.93 40.88 -11.89
N GLU A 750 -6.85 41.36 -12.50
CA GLU A 750 -6.40 42.78 -12.39
C GLU A 750 -6.28 43.28 -10.93
N GLY A 751 -5.83 42.41 -10.02
CA GLY A 751 -5.65 42.77 -8.60
C GLY A 751 -6.90 42.70 -7.73
N LYS A 752 -8.09 42.47 -8.30
CA LYS A 752 -9.35 42.29 -7.56
C LYS A 752 -9.77 40.81 -7.52
N LEU A 753 -10.44 40.40 -6.44
CA LEU A 753 -11.09 39.10 -6.33
C LEU A 753 -12.51 39.21 -6.94
N ILE A 754 -12.75 38.47 -8.01
CA ILE A 754 -14.02 38.47 -8.76
C ILE A 754 -14.54 37.04 -8.86
N SER A 755 -15.87 36.83 -8.96
CA SER A 755 -16.43 35.48 -9.11
C SER A 755 -15.95 34.80 -10.41
N ALA A 756 -15.79 33.49 -10.39
CA ALA A 756 -15.52 32.70 -11.59
C ALA A 756 -16.66 32.83 -12.61
N ARG A 757 -17.91 32.99 -12.13
CA ARG A 757 -19.08 33.32 -12.96
C ARG A 757 -18.84 34.54 -13.85
N GLU A 758 -18.46 35.66 -13.26
CA GLU A 758 -18.24 36.93 -13.97
C GLU A 758 -17.02 36.88 -14.88
N ILE A 759 -15.93 36.23 -14.44
CA ILE A 759 -14.68 36.18 -15.21
C ILE A 759 -14.87 35.38 -16.52
N HIS A 760 -15.56 34.24 -16.44
CA HIS A 760 -15.73 33.31 -17.56
C HIS A 760 -17.11 33.42 -18.23
N ASN A 761 -17.92 34.41 -17.83
CA ASN A 761 -19.28 34.65 -18.31
C ASN A 761 -20.14 33.37 -18.29
N LEU A 762 -20.22 32.75 -17.11
CA LEU A 762 -20.92 31.48 -16.88
C LEU A 762 -22.37 31.73 -16.44
N ASP A 763 -23.26 30.90 -16.98
CA ASP A 763 -24.65 30.84 -16.57
C ASP A 763 -25.11 29.40 -16.76
N ILE A 764 -25.30 28.66 -15.68
CA ILE A 764 -25.47 27.21 -15.74
C ILE A 764 -26.92 26.82 -15.45
N ILE A 765 -27.46 27.31 -14.32
CA ILE A 765 -28.73 26.85 -13.77
C ILE A 765 -29.53 28.02 -13.18
N ASN A 766 -30.83 28.01 -13.43
CA ASN A 766 -31.80 28.98 -12.92
C ASN A 766 -32.96 28.27 -12.19
N ILE A 767 -33.62 28.97 -11.27
CA ILE A 767 -34.86 28.51 -10.63
C ILE A 767 -36.04 29.31 -11.20
N GLU A 768 -36.95 28.63 -11.88
CA GLU A 768 -38.21 29.22 -12.37
C GLU A 768 -39.41 28.41 -11.92
N ASN A 769 -40.43 29.07 -11.36
CA ASN A 769 -41.66 28.42 -10.88
C ASN A 769 -41.38 27.21 -9.95
N LYS A 770 -40.37 27.33 -9.07
CA LYS A 770 -39.89 26.25 -8.17
C LYS A 770 -39.33 25.00 -8.88
N ASN A 771 -38.87 25.16 -10.12
CA ASN A 771 -38.14 24.14 -10.86
C ASN A 771 -36.74 24.63 -11.17
N PHE A 772 -35.78 23.73 -11.08
CA PHE A 772 -34.45 23.92 -11.64
C PHE A 772 -34.53 23.75 -13.16
N LEU A 773 -33.86 24.64 -13.89
CA LEU A 773 -33.73 24.62 -15.35
C LEU A 773 -32.30 24.99 -15.73
N PHE A 774 -31.74 24.32 -16.74
CA PHE A 774 -30.49 24.78 -17.34
C PHE A 774 -30.70 26.08 -18.11
N SER A 775 -29.68 26.95 -18.11
CA SER A 775 -29.70 28.14 -18.95
C SER A 775 -29.60 27.75 -20.44
N ASP A 776 -30.12 28.60 -21.33
CA ASP A 776 -29.99 28.40 -22.78
C ASP A 776 -28.52 28.31 -23.23
N SER A 777 -27.62 29.04 -22.55
CA SER A 777 -26.19 29.03 -22.87
C SER A 777 -25.52 27.70 -22.51
N PHE A 778 -25.99 27.06 -21.44
CA PHE A 778 -25.50 25.76 -20.99
C PHE A 778 -26.11 24.62 -21.79
N LEU A 779 -27.40 24.71 -22.16
CA LEU A 779 -28.03 23.75 -23.08
C LEU A 779 -27.28 23.65 -24.41
N LYS A 780 -26.87 24.78 -24.99
CA LYS A 780 -26.02 24.80 -26.19
C LYS A 780 -24.66 24.13 -25.99
N ALA A 781 -24.09 24.20 -24.79
CA ALA A 781 -22.83 23.51 -24.48
C ALA A 781 -23.05 21.99 -24.35
N LEU A 782 -24.22 21.56 -23.88
CA LEU A 782 -24.63 20.16 -23.73
C LEU A 782 -24.98 19.48 -25.06
N ASP A 783 -25.23 20.23 -26.13
CA ASP A 783 -25.42 19.67 -27.49
C ASP A 783 -24.16 18.94 -28.00
N ASP A 784 -22.99 19.24 -27.42
CA ASP A 784 -21.75 18.51 -27.67
C ASP A 784 -21.69 17.22 -26.85
N ASN A 785 -21.79 16.08 -27.54
CA ASN A 785 -21.78 14.75 -26.93
C ASN A 785 -20.51 14.47 -26.11
N VAL A 786 -19.35 15.01 -26.50
CA VAL A 786 -18.10 14.79 -25.77
C VAL A 786 -18.15 15.54 -24.45
N PHE A 787 -18.51 16.82 -24.48
CA PHE A 787 -18.68 17.63 -23.27
C PHE A 787 -19.69 16.99 -22.31
N GLN A 788 -20.85 16.56 -22.83
CA GLN A 788 -21.91 15.94 -22.04
C GLN A 788 -21.43 14.64 -21.38
N ASN A 789 -20.73 13.76 -22.11
CA ASN A 789 -20.24 12.48 -21.58
C ASN A 789 -19.24 12.67 -20.44
N PHE A 790 -18.26 13.56 -20.59
CA PHE A 790 -17.29 13.84 -19.52
C PHE A 790 -17.93 14.48 -18.29
N LEU A 791 -18.92 15.36 -18.47
CA LEU A 791 -19.65 15.96 -17.36
C LEU A 791 -20.48 14.91 -16.60
N ILE A 792 -21.24 14.07 -17.32
CA ILE A 792 -22.05 13.00 -16.71
C ILE A 792 -21.17 12.05 -15.92
N ASP A 793 -20.06 11.61 -16.52
CA ASP A 793 -19.13 10.66 -15.91
C ASP A 793 -18.49 11.24 -14.64
N SER A 794 -17.99 12.48 -14.69
CA SER A 794 -17.47 13.19 -13.52
C SER A 794 -18.52 13.34 -12.41
N THR A 795 -19.78 13.65 -12.77
CA THR A 795 -20.87 13.78 -11.80
C THR A 795 -21.27 12.44 -11.19
N ASN A 796 -21.33 11.36 -11.97
CA ASN A 796 -21.60 10.02 -11.47
C ASN A 796 -20.49 9.55 -10.51
N CYS A 797 -19.23 9.80 -10.86
CA CYS A 797 -18.06 9.51 -10.04
C CYS A 797 -18.16 10.20 -8.67
N ALA A 798 -18.52 11.49 -8.65
CA ALA A 798 -18.68 12.25 -7.42
C ALA A 798 -19.80 11.73 -6.52
N ILE A 799 -20.93 11.34 -7.11
CA ILE A 799 -22.07 10.76 -6.38
C ILE A 799 -21.70 9.39 -5.81
N TYR A 800 -21.02 8.54 -6.60
CA TYR A 800 -20.59 7.22 -6.15
C TYR A 800 -19.64 7.30 -4.95
N GLU A 801 -18.61 8.15 -5.01
CA GLU A 801 -17.66 8.29 -3.91
C GLU A 801 -18.31 8.89 -2.66
N PHE A 802 -19.28 9.78 -2.81
CA PHE A 802 -20.08 10.23 -1.68
C PHE A 802 -20.91 9.08 -1.08
N ASP A 803 -21.64 8.34 -1.91
CA ASP A 803 -22.49 7.21 -1.50
C ASP A 803 -21.68 6.13 -0.75
N LYS A 804 -20.48 5.83 -1.23
CA LYS A 804 -19.55 4.86 -0.63
C LYS A 804 -19.12 5.26 0.79
N MET A 805 -18.93 6.55 1.04
CA MET A 805 -18.49 7.08 2.34
C MET A 805 -19.66 7.37 3.28
N TYR A 806 -20.86 7.55 2.74
CA TYR A 806 -22.03 7.96 3.49
C TYR A 806 -22.66 6.79 4.26
N SER A 807 -22.93 7.02 5.54
CA SER A 807 -23.88 6.23 6.32
C SER A 807 -24.72 7.16 7.20
N GLN A 808 -25.91 6.71 7.61
CA GLN A 808 -26.73 7.52 8.49
C GLN A 808 -26.06 7.79 9.85
N GLU A 809 -25.23 6.85 10.31
CA GLU A 809 -24.53 6.91 11.60
C GLU A 809 -23.35 7.90 11.57
N ASN A 810 -22.72 8.11 10.42
CA ASN A 810 -21.54 8.97 10.29
C ASN A 810 -21.86 10.38 9.76
N TRP A 811 -23.11 10.66 9.42
CA TRP A 811 -23.55 11.93 8.85
C TRP A 811 -23.96 12.95 9.92
N GLN A 812 -23.38 14.15 9.87
CA GLN A 812 -23.69 15.27 10.76
C GLN A 812 -23.84 16.57 9.99
N ASN A 813 -25.10 16.96 9.71
CA ASN A 813 -25.49 18.28 9.21
C ASN A 813 -24.59 18.82 8.07
N GLY A 814 -24.29 17.99 7.06
CA GLY A 814 -23.45 18.37 5.92
C GLY A 814 -22.08 17.69 5.87
N PHE A 815 -21.59 17.13 6.98
CA PHE A 815 -20.27 16.50 7.06
C PHE A 815 -20.36 15.01 7.39
N ILE A 816 -19.39 14.25 6.90
CA ILE A 816 -19.19 12.83 7.22
C ILE A 816 -18.06 12.73 8.24
N LEU A 817 -18.30 12.07 9.37
CA LEU A 817 -17.30 11.85 10.43
C LEU A 817 -16.03 11.20 9.87
N TYR A 818 -14.88 11.70 10.31
CA TYR A 818 -13.53 11.25 9.92
C TYR A 818 -13.20 11.40 8.43
N ARG A 819 -14.01 12.15 7.66
CA ARG A 819 -13.67 12.52 6.29
C ARG A 819 -12.84 13.80 6.28
N LYS A 820 -11.90 13.90 5.35
CA LYS A 820 -11.11 15.11 5.13
C LYS A 820 -11.88 16.16 4.34
N TYR A 821 -11.72 17.43 4.72
CA TYR A 821 -12.29 18.58 4.03
C TYR A 821 -11.25 19.70 3.95
N SER A 822 -11.15 20.35 2.80
CA SER A 822 -10.43 21.63 2.72
C SER A 822 -11.25 22.73 3.41
N ARG A 823 -10.60 23.82 3.82
CA ARG A 823 -11.32 24.99 4.36
C ARG A 823 -12.41 25.47 3.39
N LYS A 824 -12.12 25.46 2.08
CA LYS A 824 -13.05 25.84 1.03
C LYS A 824 -14.29 24.95 1.03
N ASP A 825 -14.13 23.64 1.15
CA ASP A 825 -15.26 22.70 1.22
C ASP A 825 -16.13 22.95 2.45
N VAL A 826 -15.50 23.21 3.60
CA VAL A 826 -16.22 23.49 4.85
C VAL A 826 -17.12 24.71 4.70
N PHE A 827 -16.61 25.82 4.18
CA PHE A 827 -17.42 27.03 3.98
C PHE A 827 -18.48 26.86 2.89
N ARG A 828 -18.20 26.06 1.84
CA ARG A 828 -19.20 25.68 0.84
C ARG A 828 -20.38 24.94 1.49
N ILE A 829 -20.09 23.93 2.30
CA ILE A 829 -21.10 23.09 2.98
C ILE A 829 -21.88 23.89 4.04
N LEU A 830 -21.23 24.85 4.70
CA LEU A 830 -21.89 25.77 5.65
C LEU A 830 -22.72 26.87 4.97
N ASN A 831 -22.91 26.81 3.64
CA ASN A 831 -23.71 27.76 2.86
C ASN A 831 -23.20 29.21 2.92
N VAL A 832 -21.89 29.44 3.10
CA VAL A 832 -21.31 30.79 3.09
C VAL A 832 -21.32 31.36 1.68
N SER A 833 -21.66 32.65 1.56
CA SER A 833 -21.83 33.34 0.27
C SER A 833 -20.55 33.60 -0.51
N GLU A 834 -19.39 33.53 0.13
CA GLU A 834 -18.10 33.68 -0.54
C GLU A 834 -17.01 32.86 0.14
N ASN A 835 -16.06 32.36 -0.65
CA ASN A 835 -14.92 31.64 -0.11
C ASN A 835 -13.99 32.59 0.66
N PRO A 836 -13.84 32.44 1.99
CA PRO A 836 -13.04 33.37 2.78
C PRO A 836 -11.55 33.22 2.48
N VAL A 837 -10.82 34.32 2.52
CA VAL A 837 -9.36 34.33 2.37
C VAL A 837 -8.72 33.51 3.49
N ALA A 838 -7.89 32.53 3.14
CA ALA A 838 -7.32 31.57 4.09
C ALA A 838 -6.60 32.23 5.28
N GLN A 839 -5.92 33.37 5.05
CA GLN A 839 -5.26 34.15 6.09
C GLN A 839 -6.23 34.69 7.15
N ASN A 840 -7.47 35.03 6.77
CA ASN A 840 -8.49 35.54 7.69
C ASN A 840 -9.10 34.42 8.55
N VAL A 841 -9.19 33.21 7.98
CA VAL A 841 -9.71 32.02 8.68
C VAL A 841 -8.77 31.64 9.82
N GLY A 842 -7.47 31.51 9.58
CA GLY A 842 -6.53 31.02 10.59
C GLY A 842 -6.97 29.68 11.18
N GLY A 843 -7.18 29.63 12.51
CA GLY A 843 -7.71 28.46 13.22
C GLY A 843 -9.23 28.40 13.40
N TYR A 844 -9.98 29.49 13.21
CA TYR A 844 -11.45 29.48 13.26
C TYR A 844 -12.05 30.78 12.71
N LEU A 845 -13.30 30.75 12.25
CA LEU A 845 -14.00 31.96 11.81
C LEU A 845 -15.46 31.92 12.25
N VAL A 846 -15.86 32.87 13.11
CA VAL A 846 -17.27 33.04 13.51
C VAL A 846 -18.01 33.70 12.36
N SER A 847 -19.15 33.13 11.98
CA SER A 847 -19.99 33.67 10.91
C SER A 847 -20.60 35.03 11.29
N PRO A 848 -20.80 35.95 10.34
CA PRO A 848 -21.36 37.28 10.63
C PRO A 848 -22.75 37.26 11.28
N ASP A 849 -23.55 36.24 10.98
CA ASP A 849 -24.89 35.99 11.50
C ASP A 849 -24.90 35.13 12.79
N ASN A 850 -23.73 34.75 13.31
CA ASN A 850 -23.55 33.93 14.50
C ASN A 850 -24.15 32.50 14.42
N SER A 851 -24.39 31.96 13.22
CA SER A 851 -24.94 30.61 13.02
C SER A 851 -23.89 29.50 13.18
N HIS A 852 -22.62 29.74 12.81
CA HIS A 852 -21.59 28.71 12.86
C HIS A 852 -20.16 29.27 13.08
N CYS A 853 -19.28 28.44 13.63
CA CYS A 853 -17.85 28.71 13.74
C CYS A 853 -17.04 27.42 13.56
N PRO A 854 -16.62 27.07 12.33
CA PRO A 854 -15.73 25.94 12.10
C PRO A 854 -14.37 26.18 12.75
N ILE A 855 -13.83 25.14 13.39
CA ILE A 855 -12.55 25.15 14.12
C ILE A 855 -11.58 24.23 13.39
N PHE A 856 -10.39 24.74 13.06
CA PHE A 856 -9.33 24.02 12.36
C PHE A 856 -8.09 23.93 13.24
N VAL A 857 -7.59 22.72 13.49
CA VAL A 857 -6.44 22.46 14.35
C VAL A 857 -5.40 21.62 13.60
N ASN A 858 -4.14 22.06 13.69
CA ASN A 858 -2.98 21.22 13.41
C ASN A 858 -2.50 20.63 14.73
N TYR A 859 -2.59 19.31 14.87
CA TYR A 859 -2.43 18.60 16.14
C TYR A 859 -0.98 18.61 16.63
N HIS A 860 -0.06 18.13 15.78
CA HIS A 860 1.37 18.30 16.01
C HIS A 860 1.88 19.49 15.20
N LYS A 861 2.75 20.27 15.85
CA LYS A 861 3.29 21.53 15.33
C LYS A 861 4.78 21.34 15.14
N GLU A 862 5.29 21.71 13.96
CA GLU A 862 6.73 21.67 13.69
C GLU A 862 7.51 22.59 14.64
N ASP A 863 8.76 22.23 14.93
CA ASP A 863 9.64 22.98 15.84
C ASP A 863 9.87 24.45 15.39
N HIS A 864 9.78 24.71 14.08
CA HIS A 864 10.02 26.00 13.44
C HIS A 864 8.78 26.88 13.21
N ILE A 865 7.59 26.49 13.73
CA ILE A 865 6.39 27.32 13.63
C ILE A 865 6.50 28.54 14.57
N SER A 866 5.94 29.68 14.12
CA SER A 866 5.68 30.91 14.88
C SER A 866 5.22 30.60 16.32
N GLU A 867 5.98 31.08 17.33
CA GLU A 867 5.63 30.95 18.76
C GLU A 867 4.20 31.43 19.02
N SER A 868 3.72 32.43 18.25
CA SER A 868 2.35 32.96 18.36
C SER A 868 1.21 32.01 17.96
N THR A 869 1.56 30.81 17.47
CA THR A 869 0.63 29.76 17.01
C THR A 869 0.86 28.38 17.66
N LYS A 870 1.78 28.30 18.64
CA LYS A 870 2.00 27.11 19.49
C LYS A 870 0.92 26.97 20.58
N TYR A 871 -0.34 26.88 20.15
CA TYR A 871 -1.47 26.58 21.04
C TYR A 871 -1.35 25.17 21.66
N GLU A 872 -1.81 24.98 22.89
CA GLU A 872 -1.88 23.68 23.57
C GLU A 872 -3.21 22.99 23.22
N ASP A 873 -3.40 22.69 21.94
CA ASP A 873 -4.56 21.92 21.49
C ASP A 873 -4.24 20.43 21.66
N GLU A 874 -5.02 19.72 22.46
CA GLU A 874 -4.78 18.32 22.80
C GLU A 874 -6.09 17.61 23.14
N PHE A 875 -6.18 16.33 22.84
CA PHE A 875 -7.21 15.51 23.42
C PHE A 875 -6.86 15.16 24.87
N ILE A 876 -7.85 15.25 25.74
CA ILE A 876 -7.76 14.76 27.13
C ILE A 876 -8.32 13.33 27.20
N SER A 877 -9.32 13.06 26.38
CA SER A 877 -9.90 11.75 26.14
C SER A 877 -10.48 11.72 24.73
N ASN A 878 -10.98 10.57 24.28
CA ASN A 878 -11.67 10.47 22.99
C ASN A 878 -12.97 11.31 22.89
N ARG A 879 -13.39 12.02 23.95
CA ARG A 879 -14.56 12.90 23.93
C ARG A 879 -14.27 14.33 24.40
N GLU A 880 -13.21 14.54 25.16
CA GLU A 880 -12.83 15.87 25.67
C GLU A 880 -11.61 16.40 24.92
N PHE A 881 -11.73 17.61 24.38
CA PHE A 881 -10.69 18.26 23.61
C PHE A 881 -10.36 19.63 24.20
N ASN A 882 -9.10 19.84 24.59
CA ASN A 882 -8.58 21.15 24.98
C ASN A 882 -8.29 21.97 23.72
N TRP A 883 -8.77 23.21 23.70
CA TRP A 883 -8.56 24.11 22.59
C TRP A 883 -8.18 25.51 23.08
N MET A 884 -7.32 26.21 22.35
CA MET A 884 -7.04 27.62 22.60
C MET A 884 -7.51 28.54 21.47
N SER A 885 -8.03 29.70 21.87
CA SER A 885 -8.40 30.75 20.92
C SER A 885 -7.20 31.43 20.28
N LYS A 886 -7.47 32.22 19.23
CA LYS A 886 -6.47 33.02 18.52
C LYS A 886 -5.77 33.96 19.51
N SER A 887 -4.53 34.32 19.22
CA SER A 887 -3.77 35.27 20.02
C SER A 887 -4.49 36.62 20.17
N ASN A 888 -4.22 37.31 21.28
CA ASN A 888 -4.84 38.59 21.65
C ASN A 888 -6.37 38.52 21.81
N ARG A 889 -6.86 37.40 22.36
CA ARG A 889 -8.27 37.22 22.74
C ARG A 889 -8.43 37.18 24.25
N LYS A 890 -9.57 37.68 24.69
CA LYS A 890 -10.02 37.65 26.08
C LYS A 890 -11.34 36.90 26.16
N ILE A 891 -11.71 36.45 27.35
CA ILE A 891 -13.04 35.85 27.57
C ILE A 891 -14.13 36.79 27.04
N THR A 892 -14.00 38.10 27.25
CA THR A 892 -14.96 39.12 26.78
C THR A 892 -14.90 39.45 25.29
N SER A 893 -13.98 38.86 24.51
CA SER A 893 -13.92 39.08 23.06
C SER A 893 -15.18 38.53 22.38
N ASN A 894 -15.69 39.25 21.37
CA ASN A 894 -16.98 38.94 20.76
C ASN A 894 -17.04 37.55 20.12
N ASP A 895 -15.95 37.13 19.47
CA ASP A 895 -15.81 35.80 18.90
C ASP A 895 -15.79 34.70 19.98
N VAL A 896 -15.10 34.94 21.11
CA VAL A 896 -15.11 34.01 22.26
C VAL A 896 -16.50 33.95 22.89
N GLN A 897 -17.18 35.08 23.09
CA GLN A 897 -18.56 35.10 23.62
C GLN A 897 -19.53 34.33 22.72
N SER A 898 -19.32 34.41 21.40
CA SER A 898 -20.07 33.65 20.41
C SER A 898 -19.83 32.15 20.56
N ILE A 899 -18.56 31.72 20.59
CA ILE A 899 -18.17 30.30 20.78
C ILE A 899 -18.73 29.75 22.10
N LEU A 900 -18.79 30.56 23.17
CA LEU A 900 -19.37 30.19 24.46
C LEU A 900 -20.91 30.12 24.46
N GLY A 901 -21.57 30.37 23.33
CA GLY A 901 -23.03 30.34 23.20
C GLY A 901 -23.75 31.53 23.85
N LYS A 902 -23.03 32.57 24.28
CA LYS A 902 -23.62 33.73 24.98
C LYS A 902 -24.33 34.71 24.03
N ASN A 903 -23.98 34.67 22.74
CA ASN A 903 -24.62 35.46 21.69
C ASN A 903 -25.72 34.68 20.94
N GLY A 904 -26.15 33.53 21.48
CA GLY A 904 -27.07 32.60 20.84
C GLY A 904 -26.43 31.24 20.59
N ILE A 905 -27.25 30.26 20.20
CA ILE A 905 -26.78 28.90 19.86
C ILE A 905 -25.97 28.99 18.57
N ILE A 906 -24.73 28.53 18.61
CA ILE A 906 -23.81 28.49 17.47
C ILE A 906 -23.38 27.04 17.20
N ARG A 907 -23.24 26.69 15.93
CA ARG A 907 -22.68 25.39 15.52
C ARG A 907 -21.15 25.43 15.53
N LEU A 908 -20.49 24.43 16.13
CA LEU A 908 -19.03 24.38 16.25
C LEU A 908 -18.48 23.04 15.68
N PRO A 909 -18.32 22.94 14.35
CA PRO A 909 -17.73 21.75 13.76
C PRO A 909 -16.20 21.77 13.91
N LEU A 910 -15.62 20.70 14.45
CA LEU A 910 -14.18 20.56 14.69
C LEU A 910 -13.49 19.80 13.56
N PHE A 911 -12.38 20.35 13.06
CA PHE A 911 -11.55 19.77 12.01
C PHE A 911 -10.09 19.69 12.47
N ILE A 912 -9.49 18.50 12.43
CA ILE A 912 -8.12 18.25 12.90
C ILE A 912 -7.28 17.65 11.78
N LYS A 913 -6.04 18.08 11.67
CA LYS A 913 -5.00 17.48 10.84
C LYS A 913 -3.80 17.14 11.71
N LYS A 914 -3.15 15.99 11.47
CA LYS A 914 -2.05 15.54 12.34
C LYS A 914 -0.82 16.44 12.18
N ASN A 915 -0.29 16.55 10.96
CA ASN A 915 0.90 17.33 10.61
C ASN A 915 0.65 18.25 9.42
N ASN A 916 1.46 19.30 9.23
CA ASN A 916 1.39 20.15 8.03
C ASN A 916 1.72 19.41 6.72
N ASP A 917 2.49 18.33 6.79
CA ASP A 917 2.91 17.58 5.60
C ASP A 917 1.79 16.74 4.98
N GLU A 918 0.66 16.48 5.69
CA GLU A 918 -0.44 15.65 5.16
C GLU A 918 -1.39 16.39 4.18
N GLY A 919 -0.96 17.50 3.56
CA GLY A 919 -1.75 18.24 2.56
C GLY A 919 -2.54 19.47 3.08
N MET A 920 -3.64 19.85 2.41
CA MET A 920 -4.41 21.08 2.77
C MET A 920 -5.74 20.80 3.48
N GLU A 921 -6.11 19.53 3.62
CA GLU A 921 -7.39 19.10 4.16
C GLU A 921 -7.28 18.62 5.62
N PHE A 922 -8.39 18.71 6.34
CA PHE A 922 -8.52 18.39 7.76
C PHE A 922 -9.61 17.35 7.96
N TYR A 923 -9.39 16.37 8.83
CA TYR A 923 -10.40 15.39 9.21
C TYR A 923 -11.49 16.04 10.07
N TYR A 924 -12.76 15.84 9.72
CA TYR A 924 -13.88 16.24 10.55
C TYR A 924 -14.05 15.32 11.77
N MET A 925 -14.00 15.89 12.97
CA MET A 925 -14.08 15.17 14.25
C MET A 925 -15.47 15.18 14.88
N GLY A 926 -16.42 15.89 14.26
CA GLY A 926 -17.79 16.05 14.77
C GLY A 926 -18.06 17.43 15.36
N GLU A 927 -19.29 17.60 15.86
CA GLU A 927 -19.72 18.81 16.54
C GLU A 927 -19.23 18.86 17.99
N VAL A 928 -18.73 20.03 18.42
CA VAL A 928 -18.32 20.28 19.80
C VAL A 928 -19.21 21.28 20.54
N THR A 929 -19.26 21.15 21.86
CA THR A 929 -19.88 22.13 22.76
C THR A 929 -18.91 22.56 23.86
N PRO A 930 -18.81 23.85 24.21
CA PRO A 930 -17.93 24.31 25.27
C PRO A 930 -18.44 23.86 26.64
N GLU A 931 -17.57 23.30 27.47
CA GLU A 931 -17.84 23.06 28.88
C GLU A 931 -17.70 24.37 29.66
N LEU A 932 -18.84 24.97 30.03
CA LEU A 932 -18.89 26.33 30.59
C LEU A 932 -18.18 26.46 31.95
N THR A 933 -17.96 25.35 32.66
CA THR A 933 -17.21 25.32 33.91
C THR A 933 -15.69 25.25 33.72
N GLN A 934 -15.21 24.96 32.51
CA GLN A 934 -13.81 24.70 32.16
C GLN A 934 -13.30 25.72 31.13
N ILE A 935 -13.34 27.00 31.51
CA ILE A 935 -12.86 28.12 30.69
C ILE A 935 -11.80 28.89 31.46
N GLU A 936 -10.62 29.08 30.85
CA GLU A 936 -9.49 29.75 31.49
C GLU A 936 -8.94 30.87 30.61
N GLN A 937 -8.76 32.06 31.20
CA GLN A 937 -7.99 33.13 30.58
C GLN A 937 -6.50 32.89 30.84
N THR A 938 -5.71 32.64 29.80
CA THR A 938 -4.27 32.40 29.92
C THR A 938 -3.47 33.28 28.95
N LYS A 939 -2.15 33.07 28.88
CA LYS A 939 -1.21 33.81 28.03
C LYS A 939 -0.28 32.84 27.31
N MET A 940 0.05 33.14 26.07
CA MET A 940 1.08 32.44 25.28
C MET A 940 2.15 33.42 24.81
N LYS A 941 3.34 32.94 24.43
CA LYS A 941 4.38 33.79 23.82
C LYS A 941 4.06 34.02 22.35
N ASN A 942 4.40 35.20 21.83
CA ASN A 942 4.39 35.49 20.40
C ASN A 942 5.82 35.43 19.83
N ASP A 943 5.98 35.63 18.51
CA ASP A 943 7.28 35.54 17.81
C ASP A 943 8.34 36.54 18.28
N SER A 944 7.92 37.56 19.03
CA SER A 944 8.80 38.55 19.67
C SER A 944 9.13 38.21 21.14
N GLY A 945 8.73 37.04 21.63
CA GLY A 945 8.89 36.60 23.02
C GLY A 945 7.96 37.27 24.03
N LYS A 946 6.99 38.09 23.56
CA LYS A 946 6.04 38.82 24.40
C LYS A 946 4.80 37.97 24.69
N PHE A 947 4.31 38.01 25.92
CA PHE A 947 3.07 37.33 26.30
C PHE A 947 1.84 38.03 25.70
N VAL A 948 1.05 37.28 24.94
CA VAL A 948 -0.24 37.66 24.36
C VAL A 948 -1.37 36.86 25.03
N SER A 949 -2.55 37.45 25.17
CA SER A 949 -3.68 36.81 25.85
C SER A 949 -4.36 35.78 24.94
N VAL A 950 -4.74 34.64 25.51
CA VAL A 950 -5.52 33.58 24.85
C VAL A 950 -6.55 33.00 25.84
N VAL A 951 -7.57 32.33 25.33
CA VAL A 951 -8.60 31.68 26.13
C VAL A 951 -8.52 30.18 25.87
N LYS A 952 -8.32 29.38 26.92
CA LYS A 952 -8.39 27.92 26.88
C LYS A 952 -9.81 27.51 27.18
N ILE A 953 -10.40 26.69 26.31
CA ILE A 953 -11.76 26.18 26.41
C ILE A 953 -11.69 24.67 26.30
N ARG A 954 -12.35 23.97 27.22
CA ARG A 954 -12.59 22.54 27.06
C ARG A 954 -13.83 22.31 26.24
N PHE A 955 -13.68 21.59 25.15
CA PHE A 955 -14.78 21.13 24.32
C PHE A 955 -15.17 19.70 24.65
N ILE A 956 -16.47 19.43 24.62
CA ILE A 956 -17.06 18.10 24.67
C ILE A 956 -17.55 17.77 23.27
N LEU A 957 -17.09 16.66 22.70
CA LEU A 957 -17.57 16.16 21.42
C LEU A 957 -18.94 15.50 21.59
N SER A 958 -19.83 15.76 20.64
CA SER A 958 -21.17 15.16 20.59
C SER A 958 -21.08 13.65 20.51
N ASP A 959 -20.22 13.16 19.60
CA ASP A 959 -19.85 11.76 19.46
C ASP A 959 -18.39 11.54 19.83
N PRO A 960 -18.05 10.48 20.60
CA PRO A 960 -16.67 10.14 20.87
C PRO A 960 -15.89 9.83 19.59
N VAL A 961 -14.64 10.29 19.52
CA VAL A 961 -13.68 9.92 18.48
C VAL A 961 -13.42 8.42 18.54
N SER A 962 -13.42 7.77 17.38
CA SER A 962 -13.08 6.35 17.28
C SER A 962 -11.66 6.12 17.78
N ASN A 963 -11.44 5.02 18.51
CA ASN A 963 -10.11 4.73 19.10
C ASN A 963 -9.01 4.65 18.04
N SER A 964 -9.32 4.17 16.83
CA SER A 964 -8.35 4.15 15.72
C SER A 964 -7.92 5.56 15.29
N MET A 965 -8.87 6.50 15.20
CA MET A 965 -8.57 7.89 14.83
C MET A 965 -7.86 8.63 15.98
N TYR A 966 -8.30 8.38 17.21
CA TYR A 966 -7.68 8.91 18.41
C TYR A 966 -6.21 8.50 18.51
N ASN A 967 -5.92 7.20 18.42
CA ASN A 967 -4.55 6.67 18.49
C ASN A 967 -3.69 7.20 17.34
N TYR A 968 -4.24 7.33 16.13
CA TYR A 968 -3.51 7.91 15.00
C TYR A 968 -3.09 9.37 15.26
N LEU A 969 -3.97 10.19 15.85
CA LEU A 969 -3.67 11.59 16.19
C LEU A 969 -2.71 11.69 17.39
N GLU A 970 -2.84 10.84 18.39
CA GLU A 970 -1.99 10.82 19.60
C GLU A 970 -0.56 10.30 19.37
N GLN A 971 -0.34 9.50 18.33
CA GLN A 971 0.98 8.99 17.98
C GLN A 971 1.95 10.15 17.70
N LYS A 972 2.73 10.52 18.71
CA LYS A 972 3.75 11.56 18.64
C LYS A 972 4.71 11.24 17.51
N ALA A 973 4.90 12.19 16.59
CA ALA A 973 6.08 12.16 15.73
C ALA A 973 7.31 12.14 16.67
N THR A 974 8.09 11.06 16.63
CA THR A 974 9.34 10.98 17.35
C THR A 974 10.19 12.17 16.94
N VAL A 975 10.36 13.07 17.90
CA VAL A 975 11.20 14.27 17.78
C VAL A 975 12.57 13.82 17.33
N LYS A 976 13.09 14.38 16.23
CA LYS A 976 14.53 14.40 15.95
C LYS A 976 15.21 14.89 17.22
N VAL A 977 15.80 14.00 18.02
CA VAL A 977 16.52 14.37 19.25
C VAL A 977 17.83 15.06 18.85
N ASN A 978 17.72 16.30 18.38
CA ASN A 978 18.79 17.27 18.35
C ASN A 978 18.82 17.97 19.71
N SER A 979 19.32 17.28 20.73
CA SER A 979 19.95 17.97 21.85
C SER A 979 20.97 17.07 22.50
N ALA A 980 22.24 17.26 22.13
CA ALA A 980 23.37 16.77 22.88
C ALA A 980 23.34 17.35 24.30
N LYS A 981 22.73 16.65 25.25
CA LYS A 981 23.02 16.84 26.67
C LYS A 981 24.38 16.20 26.94
N LYS A 982 25.38 17.07 27.14
CA LYS A 982 26.69 16.71 27.71
C LYS A 982 26.48 15.90 29.01
N VAL A 983 26.64 14.59 28.92
CA VAL A 983 26.95 13.75 30.10
C VAL A 983 28.46 13.79 30.26
N LYS A 984 28.89 14.22 31.44
CA LYS A 984 30.30 14.29 31.87
C LYS A 984 30.94 12.89 31.86
N ASP A 985 32.21 12.87 31.43
CA ASP A 985 33.27 11.91 31.72
C ASP A 985 32.86 10.59 32.40
N ILE A 986 33.05 9.48 31.69
CA ILE A 986 33.99 8.40 32.07
C ILE A 986 34.43 7.72 30.76
N SER A 987 35.74 7.74 30.49
CA SER A 987 36.39 6.85 29.53
C SER A 987 36.93 5.61 30.28
N PRO A 988 37.20 4.48 29.59
CA PRO A 988 38.50 4.39 28.95
C PRO A 988 38.45 3.90 27.50
N LYS A 989 39.30 4.55 26.72
CA LYS A 989 39.73 4.28 25.35
C LYS A 989 39.88 2.77 25.03
N GLN A 990 39.17 2.31 24.01
CA GLN A 990 39.72 1.32 23.08
C GLN A 990 40.03 2.03 21.75
N LYS A 991 41.29 1.90 21.32
CA LYS A 991 41.82 2.45 20.08
C LYS A 991 41.13 1.78 18.89
N VAL A 992 40.36 2.54 18.12
CA VAL A 992 40.13 2.22 16.71
C VAL A 992 41.41 2.60 15.97
N ILE A 993 42.01 1.61 15.31
CA ILE A 993 43.17 1.82 14.45
C ILE A 993 42.62 2.28 13.10
N ASP A 994 42.76 3.57 12.82
CA ASP A 994 42.41 4.19 11.55
C ASP A 994 43.48 3.82 10.51
N PHE A 995 43.10 3.03 9.51
CA PHE A 995 43.89 2.79 8.29
C PHE A 995 43.18 3.45 7.10
N GLU A 996 43.15 4.77 7.05
CA GLU A 996 42.86 5.49 5.81
C GLU A 996 43.94 6.54 5.53
N PRO A 997 44.55 6.54 4.32
CA PRO A 997 45.48 7.58 3.93
C PRO A 997 44.72 8.91 3.76
N LYS A 998 45.18 9.97 4.44
CA LYS A 998 44.65 11.33 4.25
C LYS A 998 44.96 11.82 2.83
N LEU A 999 43.95 11.80 1.96
CA LEU A 999 44.02 12.39 0.62
C LEU A 999 44.22 13.92 0.72
N LYS A 1000 45.19 14.47 -0.03
CA LYS A 1000 45.36 15.91 -0.20
C LYS A 1000 44.52 16.38 -1.39
N ASN A 1001 43.74 17.44 -1.23
CA ASN A 1001 42.85 17.97 -2.29
C ASN A 1001 41.97 16.90 -2.96
N PRO A 1002 41.05 16.27 -2.22
CA PRO A 1002 40.21 15.21 -2.77
C PRO A 1002 39.30 15.76 -3.89
N ILE A 1003 39.30 15.10 -5.05
CA ILE A 1003 38.38 15.37 -6.16
C ILE A 1003 37.51 14.14 -6.46
N PRO A 1004 36.25 14.30 -6.87
CA PRO A 1004 35.39 13.19 -7.25
C PRO A 1004 35.83 12.59 -8.59
N LEU A 1005 36.12 11.29 -8.61
CA LEU A 1005 36.25 10.46 -9.80
C LEU A 1005 34.95 9.68 -9.98
N TYR A 1006 34.15 10.09 -10.96
CA TYR A 1006 32.88 9.46 -11.27
C TYR A 1006 33.07 8.10 -11.94
N ASP A 1007 32.24 7.12 -11.56
CA ASP A 1007 32.23 5.75 -12.06
C ASP A 1007 31.41 5.60 -13.36
N PHE A 1008 31.55 6.58 -14.24
CA PHE A 1008 31.12 6.49 -15.63
C PHE A 1008 32.30 6.75 -16.56
N TYR A 1009 32.15 6.34 -17.82
CA TYR A 1009 33.10 6.69 -18.86
C TYR A 1009 32.46 7.47 -20.01
N ALA A 1010 33.22 8.40 -20.56
CA ALA A 1010 32.86 9.07 -21.81
C ALA A 1010 33.53 8.38 -22.99
N ALA A 1011 32.75 8.11 -24.02
CA ALA A 1011 33.30 7.56 -25.25
C ALA A 1011 34.04 8.66 -26.03
N ALA A 1012 35.32 8.46 -26.31
CA ALA A 1012 36.00 9.12 -27.42
C ALA A 1012 35.56 8.43 -28.73
N GLY A 1013 34.25 8.46 -29.02
CA GLY A 1013 33.56 7.79 -30.12
C GLY A 1013 32.33 8.61 -30.55
N THR A 1014 31.16 7.99 -30.70
CA THR A 1014 29.87 8.70 -30.87
C THR A 1014 29.34 9.17 -29.51
N PHE A 1015 28.70 8.29 -28.77
CA PHE A 1015 28.33 8.40 -27.36
C PHE A 1015 28.57 7.05 -26.71
N SER A 1016 28.82 7.01 -25.39
CA SER A 1016 28.90 5.74 -24.66
C SER A 1016 27.54 5.03 -24.63
N GLU A 1017 27.52 3.77 -24.18
CA GLU A 1017 26.28 3.13 -23.77
C GLU A 1017 25.62 3.94 -22.64
N ILE A 1018 24.29 3.83 -22.52
CA ILE A 1018 23.53 4.49 -21.46
C ILE A 1018 24.03 3.96 -20.10
N GLN A 1019 24.46 4.87 -19.23
CA GLN A 1019 25.02 4.57 -17.92
C GLN A 1019 24.14 5.21 -16.83
N SER A 1020 23.81 4.41 -15.81
CA SER A 1020 23.00 4.82 -14.65
C SER A 1020 23.81 5.35 -13.47
N ASP A 1021 25.13 5.11 -13.48
CA ASP A 1021 25.98 5.25 -12.32
C ASP A 1021 26.68 6.63 -12.33
N LYS A 1022 26.23 7.55 -11.47
CA LYS A 1022 26.88 8.83 -11.18
C LYS A 1022 27.57 8.83 -9.80
N ASP A 1023 27.86 7.64 -9.27
CA ASP A 1023 28.65 7.47 -8.06
C ASP A 1023 30.09 7.90 -8.30
N PHE A 1024 30.80 8.30 -7.25
CA PHE A 1024 32.20 8.69 -7.36
C PHE A 1024 33.02 8.20 -6.16
N ILE A 1025 34.30 7.95 -6.39
CA ILE A 1025 35.29 7.81 -5.33
C ILE A 1025 36.13 9.09 -5.25
N LEU A 1026 36.71 9.40 -4.09
CA LEU A 1026 37.63 10.52 -3.97
C LEU A 1026 39.06 10.09 -4.35
N ILE A 1027 39.68 10.83 -5.26
CA ILE A 1027 41.10 10.65 -5.64
C ILE A 1027 41.92 11.89 -5.28
N GLU A 1028 43.24 11.75 -5.17
CA GLU A 1028 44.15 12.88 -4.90
C GLU A 1028 44.21 13.81 -6.13
N GLY A 1029 43.81 15.07 -5.94
CA GLY A 1029 43.81 16.11 -6.99
C GLY A 1029 45.15 16.83 -7.12
N PRO A 1030 45.39 17.57 -8.23
CA PRO A 1030 46.64 18.28 -8.46
C PRO A 1030 46.93 19.35 -7.37
N ASN A 1031 48.21 19.52 -7.03
CA ASN A 1031 48.71 20.36 -5.92
C ASN A 1031 48.38 21.87 -6.00
N ASN A 1032 47.63 22.33 -7.01
CA ASN A 1032 47.40 23.75 -7.32
C ASN A 1032 45.94 24.21 -7.18
N THR A 1033 45.10 23.46 -6.46
CA THR A 1033 43.65 23.73 -6.34
C THR A 1033 43.22 23.99 -4.89
N ASN A 1034 42.50 25.07 -4.62
CA ASN A 1034 42.10 25.48 -3.26
C ASN A 1034 40.75 24.90 -2.77
N SER A 1035 40.09 24.02 -3.54
CA SER A 1035 38.75 23.50 -3.21
C SER A 1035 38.45 22.17 -3.91
N SER A 1036 37.74 21.25 -3.23
CA SER A 1036 37.20 20.00 -3.80
C SER A 1036 35.99 20.20 -4.73
N SER A 1037 35.39 21.41 -4.74
CA SER A 1037 34.17 21.71 -5.52
C SER A 1037 34.41 22.10 -6.97
N ASP A 1038 35.66 22.33 -7.37
CA ASP A 1038 35.96 23.05 -8.62
C ASP A 1038 36.27 22.12 -9.80
N TYR A 1039 36.48 20.83 -9.54
CA TYR A 1039 36.87 19.85 -10.55
C TYR A 1039 36.26 18.48 -10.28
N PHE A 1040 36.14 17.68 -11.33
CA PHE A 1040 35.80 16.27 -11.27
C PHE A 1040 36.58 15.48 -12.31
N ALA A 1041 36.64 14.17 -12.16
CA ALA A 1041 37.29 13.27 -13.11
C ALA A 1041 36.33 12.17 -13.59
N CYS A 1042 36.56 11.69 -14.81
CA CYS A 1042 35.94 10.47 -15.33
C CYS A 1042 36.90 9.78 -16.30
N LYS A 1043 36.61 8.52 -16.64
CA LYS A 1043 37.43 7.74 -17.56
C LYS A 1043 37.06 8.01 -19.02
N ILE A 1044 38.04 8.11 -19.91
CA ILE A 1044 37.81 8.27 -21.36
C ILE A 1044 38.19 6.99 -22.09
N ILE A 1045 37.27 6.46 -22.91
CA ILE A 1045 37.48 5.21 -23.66
C ILE A 1045 37.26 5.48 -25.16
N GLY A 1046 38.25 5.16 -25.98
CA GLY A 1046 38.21 5.30 -27.44
C GLY A 1046 39.39 6.09 -28.01
N GLU A 1047 39.58 5.99 -29.32
CA GLU A 1047 40.78 6.50 -30.02
C GLU A 1047 40.53 7.81 -30.79
N SER A 1048 39.29 8.32 -30.83
CA SER A 1048 38.99 9.50 -31.66
C SER A 1048 39.51 10.82 -31.08
N MET A 1049 40.12 10.81 -29.90
CA MET A 1049 40.76 11.97 -29.25
C MET A 1049 42.25 11.77 -28.98
N ASN A 1050 42.87 10.72 -29.55
CA ASN A 1050 44.22 10.26 -29.19
C ASN A 1050 45.39 11.22 -29.51
N ARG A 1051 45.17 12.33 -30.21
CA ARG A 1051 46.18 13.41 -30.31
C ARG A 1051 46.35 14.18 -29.00
N VAL A 1052 45.34 14.17 -28.13
CA VAL A 1052 45.31 14.96 -26.88
C VAL A 1052 44.99 14.09 -25.66
N ILE A 1053 44.11 13.09 -25.81
CA ILE A 1053 43.66 12.21 -24.74
C ILE A 1053 43.91 10.75 -25.16
N PRO A 1054 44.91 10.07 -24.59
CA PRO A 1054 45.11 8.65 -24.82
C PRO A 1054 43.90 7.81 -24.39
N ASN A 1055 43.68 6.68 -25.05
CA ASN A 1055 42.60 5.76 -24.71
C ASN A 1055 42.81 5.14 -23.32
N GLY A 1056 41.77 5.13 -22.50
CA GLY A 1056 41.78 4.60 -21.14
C GLY A 1056 42.19 5.60 -20.07
N SER A 1057 42.52 6.85 -20.45
CA SER A 1057 42.97 7.89 -19.53
C SER A 1057 41.88 8.36 -18.56
N ILE A 1058 42.30 8.73 -17.35
CA ILE A 1058 41.45 9.47 -16.40
C ILE A 1058 41.66 10.96 -16.65
N CYS A 1059 40.59 11.67 -17.00
CA CYS A 1059 40.66 13.08 -17.37
C CYS A 1059 40.02 13.96 -16.30
N LEU A 1060 40.68 15.09 -16.01
CA LEU A 1060 40.19 16.14 -15.11
C LEU A 1060 39.35 17.15 -15.90
N PHE A 1061 38.19 17.49 -15.35
CA PHE A 1061 37.22 18.42 -15.91
C PHE A 1061 36.88 19.52 -14.92
N LYS A 1062 36.63 20.71 -15.45
CA LYS A 1062 36.00 21.81 -14.71
C LYS A 1062 34.51 21.87 -15.05
N PRO A 1063 33.59 21.95 -14.08
CA PRO A 1063 32.17 22.14 -14.35
C PRO A 1063 31.92 23.34 -15.26
N TYR A 1064 31.11 23.14 -16.30
CA TYR A 1064 30.83 24.20 -17.27
C TYR A 1064 29.79 25.19 -16.72
N ILE A 1065 30.20 26.43 -16.46
CA ILE A 1065 29.35 27.50 -15.87
C ILE A 1065 28.90 28.58 -16.87
N GLY A 1066 29.16 28.40 -18.17
CA GLY A 1066 28.84 29.37 -19.24
C GLY A 1066 30.08 29.98 -19.92
N GLY A 1067 29.92 30.53 -21.14
CA GLY A 1067 31.00 31.10 -21.96
C GLY A 1067 31.00 30.65 -23.43
N SER A 1068 32.04 30.98 -24.19
CA SER A 1068 32.25 30.43 -25.54
C SER A 1068 32.82 29.02 -25.47
N ARG A 1069 32.20 28.09 -26.20
CA ARG A 1069 32.60 26.68 -26.31
C ARG A 1069 33.47 26.40 -27.53
N ASN A 1070 33.53 27.35 -28.47
CA ASN A 1070 34.16 27.15 -29.78
C ASN A 1070 35.67 26.89 -29.63
N GLY A 1071 36.14 25.75 -30.14
CA GLY A 1071 37.54 25.30 -30.08
C GLY A 1071 37.94 24.56 -28.79
N LYS A 1072 37.04 24.42 -27.81
CA LYS A 1072 37.33 23.73 -26.53
C LYS A 1072 37.04 22.23 -26.60
N ILE A 1073 37.80 21.43 -25.86
CA ILE A 1073 37.47 20.02 -25.63
C ILE A 1073 36.48 19.96 -24.48
N ILE A 1074 35.30 19.40 -24.74
CA ILE A 1074 34.20 19.38 -23.78
C ILE A 1074 33.68 17.96 -23.56
N LEU A 1075 33.18 17.73 -22.36
CA LEU A 1075 32.41 16.56 -21.99
C LEU A 1075 30.93 16.89 -22.18
N VAL A 1076 30.27 16.09 -23.03
CA VAL A 1076 28.86 16.24 -23.40
C VAL A 1076 28.08 15.05 -22.90
N GLU A 1077 26.99 15.34 -22.20
CA GLU A 1077 25.97 14.42 -21.72
C GLU A 1077 24.78 14.47 -22.70
N ASN A 1078 24.25 13.31 -23.07
CA ASN A 1078 23.01 13.16 -23.83
C ASN A 1078 22.02 12.36 -22.98
N ILE A 1079 20.82 12.92 -22.77
CA ILE A 1079 19.81 12.43 -21.81
C ILE A 1079 18.72 11.68 -22.57
N ASP A 1080 18.38 10.45 -22.14
CA ASP A 1080 17.29 9.68 -22.75
C ASP A 1080 15.90 10.24 -22.37
N ILE A 1081 15.02 10.38 -23.35
CA ILE A 1081 13.64 10.90 -23.23
C ILE A 1081 12.78 10.03 -22.29
N GLN A 1082 13.15 8.76 -22.09
CA GLN A 1082 12.38 7.81 -21.29
C GLN A 1082 12.65 7.91 -19.77
N ASP A 1083 13.77 8.50 -19.33
CA ASP A 1083 14.14 8.64 -17.92
C ASP A 1083 15.15 9.80 -17.71
N GLN A 1084 14.66 11.01 -17.40
CA GLN A 1084 15.47 12.22 -17.30
C GLN A 1084 16.41 12.27 -16.09
N ASP A 1085 16.21 11.41 -15.08
CA ASP A 1085 16.91 11.54 -13.80
C ASP A 1085 18.08 10.56 -13.62
N PHE A 1086 18.16 9.46 -14.38
CA PHE A 1086 19.16 8.42 -14.09
C PHE A 1086 20.00 7.91 -15.26
N ASN A 1087 19.55 8.03 -16.51
CA ASN A 1087 20.22 7.36 -17.64
C ASN A 1087 20.83 8.36 -18.63
N SER A 1088 22.16 8.35 -18.77
CA SER A 1088 22.85 9.29 -19.66
C SER A 1088 23.97 8.63 -20.46
N ALA A 1089 24.16 9.09 -21.69
CA ALA A 1089 25.27 8.71 -22.55
C ALA A 1089 26.26 9.87 -22.66
N PHE A 1090 27.57 9.58 -22.64
CA PHE A 1090 28.62 10.59 -22.53
C PHE A 1090 29.61 10.51 -23.70
N THR A 1091 30.01 11.68 -24.21
CA THR A 1091 31.06 11.79 -25.23
C THR A 1091 32.00 12.95 -24.96
N ILE A 1092 33.22 12.86 -25.49
CA ILE A 1092 34.22 13.92 -25.40
C ILE A 1092 34.76 14.29 -26.78
N LYS A 1093 34.68 15.58 -27.13
CA LYS A 1093 35.05 16.10 -28.46
C LYS A 1093 35.48 17.56 -28.41
N THR A 1094 36.12 18.02 -29.47
CA THR A 1094 36.35 19.45 -29.71
C THR A 1094 35.08 20.09 -30.26
N TYR A 1095 34.52 21.07 -29.56
CA TYR A 1095 33.29 21.74 -29.94
C TYR A 1095 33.53 22.83 -30.98
N SER A 1096 32.71 22.87 -32.03
CA SER A 1096 32.65 23.94 -33.01
C SER A 1096 31.20 24.33 -33.26
N SER A 1097 30.91 25.62 -33.50
CA SER A 1097 29.56 26.06 -33.90
C SER A 1097 29.61 27.10 -35.00
N GLU A 1098 28.75 26.97 -36.01
CA GLU A 1098 28.51 28.02 -37.01
C GLU A 1098 27.31 28.89 -36.59
N LYS A 1099 27.38 30.19 -36.90
CA LYS A 1099 26.34 31.18 -36.56
C LYS A 1099 25.93 31.93 -37.81
N THR A 1100 24.63 32.08 -38.01
CA THR A 1100 24.04 32.97 -39.01
C THR A 1100 23.54 34.23 -38.33
N ILE A 1101 23.87 35.38 -38.90
CA ILE A 1101 23.48 36.69 -38.40
C ILE A 1101 22.29 37.18 -39.22
N SER A 1102 21.14 37.40 -38.56
CA SER A 1102 19.97 38.05 -39.15
C SER A 1102 19.76 39.44 -38.52
N GLU A 1103 18.85 40.25 -39.08
CA GLU A 1103 18.52 41.58 -38.53
C GLU A 1103 17.84 41.52 -37.14
N GLU A 1104 17.35 40.35 -36.70
CA GLU A 1104 16.71 40.15 -35.39
C GLU A 1104 17.63 39.50 -34.32
N GLY A 1105 18.85 39.05 -34.69
CA GLY A 1105 19.78 38.44 -33.74
C GLY A 1105 20.79 37.47 -34.37
N TRP A 1106 21.53 36.75 -33.53
CA TRP A 1106 22.44 35.69 -33.95
C TRP A 1106 21.88 34.33 -33.54
N GLU A 1107 21.67 33.42 -34.49
CA GLU A 1107 21.24 32.05 -34.22
C GLU A 1107 22.34 31.04 -34.59
N HIS A 1108 22.41 29.95 -33.84
CA HIS A 1108 23.30 28.83 -34.12
C HIS A 1108 22.67 27.97 -35.22
N THR A 1109 23.33 27.87 -36.37
CA THR A 1109 22.82 27.09 -37.51
C THR A 1109 23.25 25.62 -37.47
N GLU A 1110 24.39 25.31 -36.85
CA GLU A 1110 24.89 23.93 -36.72
C GLU A 1110 25.95 23.83 -35.59
N ILE A 1111 25.84 22.80 -34.73
CA ILE A 1111 26.88 22.45 -33.75
C ILE A 1111 27.62 21.20 -34.23
N ILE A 1112 28.95 21.27 -34.27
CA ILE A 1112 29.83 20.20 -34.76
C ILE A 1112 30.79 19.77 -33.66
N LEU A 1113 30.70 18.52 -33.22
CA LEU A 1113 31.66 17.90 -32.33
C LEU A 1113 32.72 17.14 -33.14
N ARG A 1114 33.96 17.65 -33.15
CA ARG A 1114 35.06 17.15 -33.99
C ARG A 1114 35.96 16.17 -33.22
N PRO A 1115 36.37 15.05 -33.83
CA PRO A 1115 37.42 14.20 -33.29
C PRO A 1115 38.79 14.89 -33.40
N ASN A 1116 39.72 14.50 -32.54
CA ASN A 1116 41.11 14.94 -32.55
C ASN A 1116 42.03 13.71 -32.52
N SER A 1117 42.08 12.98 -33.65
CA SER A 1117 42.77 11.69 -33.78
C SER A 1117 43.86 11.72 -34.84
N TYR A 1118 44.86 10.84 -34.71
CA TYR A 1118 45.82 10.55 -35.77
C TYR A 1118 45.18 9.80 -36.95
N ASP A 1119 44.05 9.13 -36.73
CA ASP A 1119 43.26 8.47 -37.76
C ASP A 1119 42.17 9.40 -38.32
N GLY A 1120 42.20 9.63 -39.64
CA GLY A 1120 41.23 10.47 -40.35
C GLY A 1120 39.88 9.81 -40.63
N SER A 1121 39.69 8.53 -40.27
CA SER A 1121 38.44 7.79 -40.49
C SER A 1121 37.29 8.21 -39.55
N TYR A 1122 37.60 8.86 -38.42
CA TYR A 1122 36.59 9.33 -37.46
C TYR A 1122 35.80 10.51 -38.00
N LYS A 1123 34.47 10.40 -38.00
CA LYS A 1123 33.55 11.44 -38.49
C LYS A 1123 33.18 12.44 -37.39
N ASN A 1124 32.79 13.64 -37.82
CA ASN A 1124 32.18 14.65 -36.95
C ASN A 1124 30.79 14.18 -36.49
N ILE A 1125 30.40 14.56 -35.27
CA ILE A 1125 29.01 14.46 -34.81
C ILE A 1125 28.37 15.82 -35.07
N ILE A 1126 27.32 15.83 -35.89
CA ILE A 1126 26.54 17.02 -36.22
C ILE A 1126 25.28 17.02 -35.35
N ILE A 1127 25.08 18.12 -34.63
CA ILE A 1127 23.94 18.35 -33.77
C ILE A 1127 23.08 19.45 -34.41
N ASN A 1128 21.84 19.10 -34.74
CA ASN A 1128 20.81 19.94 -35.36
C ASN A 1128 19.62 20.15 -34.39
N GLU A 1129 18.59 20.89 -34.81
CA GLU A 1129 17.43 21.20 -33.95
C GLU A 1129 16.65 19.96 -33.47
N GLU A 1130 16.68 18.85 -34.21
CA GLU A 1130 15.96 17.62 -33.87
C GLU A 1130 16.65 16.80 -32.76
N ASN A 1131 17.97 16.92 -32.58
CA ASN A 1131 18.75 16.14 -31.60
C ASN A 1131 19.48 17.00 -30.55
N GLY A 1132 19.41 18.32 -30.64
CA GLY A 1132 20.12 19.25 -29.76
C GLY A 1132 19.43 19.55 -28.43
N ALA A 1133 18.13 19.32 -28.31
CA ALA A 1133 17.35 19.61 -27.09
C ALA A 1133 17.75 18.71 -25.88
N GLU A 1134 18.36 17.56 -26.15
CA GLU A 1134 18.69 16.51 -25.17
C GLU A 1134 20.17 16.51 -24.76
N MET A 1135 20.96 17.47 -25.27
CA MET A 1135 22.40 17.53 -25.02
C MET A 1135 22.81 18.63 -24.04
N ARG A 1136 23.60 18.26 -23.03
CA ARG A 1136 24.16 19.18 -22.04
C ARG A 1136 25.69 19.09 -22.01
N VAL A 1137 26.35 20.25 -22.05
CA VAL A 1137 27.78 20.32 -21.77
C VAL A 1137 27.99 20.37 -20.26
N ILE A 1138 28.65 19.36 -19.71
CA ILE A 1138 28.81 19.19 -18.26
C ILE A 1138 30.22 19.55 -17.76
N GLY A 1139 31.23 19.47 -18.62
CA GLY A 1139 32.61 19.79 -18.22
C GLY A 1139 33.49 20.28 -19.37
N GLU A 1140 34.46 21.14 -19.03
CA GLU A 1140 35.56 21.54 -19.90
C GLU A 1140 36.81 20.74 -19.52
N PHE A 1141 37.46 20.10 -20.50
CA PHE A 1141 38.67 19.31 -20.28
C PHE A 1141 39.83 20.19 -19.81
N VAL A 1142 40.52 19.75 -18.76
CA VAL A 1142 41.66 20.47 -18.15
C VAL A 1142 42.97 19.74 -18.44
N SER A 1143 43.07 18.47 -18.05
CA SER A 1143 44.28 17.66 -18.24
C SER A 1143 44.02 16.16 -18.05
N VAL A 1144 44.96 15.32 -18.45
CA VAL A 1144 45.00 13.89 -18.10
C VAL A 1144 45.68 13.71 -16.74
N LEU A 1145 45.10 12.90 -15.86
CA LEU A 1145 45.65 12.56 -14.54
C LEU A 1145 46.46 11.26 -14.56
N SER A 1146 46.00 10.26 -15.30
CA SER A 1146 46.67 8.96 -15.46
C SER A 1146 46.32 8.26 -16.77
#